data_AF-A0A951GJ33-F1
#
_entry.id   AF-A0A951GJ33-F1
#
_cell.length_a   1.000
_cell.length_b   1.000
_cell.length_c   1.000
_cell.angle_alpha   90.00
_cell.angle_beta   90.00
_cell.angle_gamma   90.00
#
_symmetry.space_group_name_H-M   'P 1'
#
loop_
_entity.id
_entity.type
_entity.pdbx_description
1 polymer ?
#
loop_
_entity_poly.entity_id
_entity_poly.type
_entity_poly.pdbx_seq_one_letter_code
_entity_poly.pdbx_strand_id
1 'polypeptide(L)'
;GSLAKEQRFDAEQRLKGGALKALVATASLELGIDIGEVDLVCQIGSPHSIAAFLQRVGRSGHAVDGTPKGRLFPLSRDELVECAALLDSVARGELDRLAIPQNPLDVLAQQIVAEVAAQEWNEDELYALVCRAWPFRALPRADFAAVLTMLADGFSTRRGRRGALIHYDAVNHKLRGRRGARLTALTSGGTIPDNADYQVLLEPESQIIGSVNEDFAVESMVGDVFQLGNAAYRVMRVERGTLRVEDAEGAAPNIPFWLGEAPGRTDELSQSVSRLRAEFVARLPAENALAWLRDELGIAESAAEQIVEYLAAGHAALGVLPTRDTLVIERFFDEVGGMQLVIHSPYGSRLNRAWGLALRKRFCRKFNFELQAAATEDNIVLSLTRAHSFDLADVPRYLHSASIGRLLIAALLDAPMFITRWRWVAGVSLALPRFRGGKKVPPQLARMAAEDLLAAIFPDQVACAENLVGEREIPDHPLIRQTIADCLAEAMDLGGLERLLQRLETGEVRVVARDLTEPSPLALEVLSARPYAYLDDAPLEERRTQAVMSRRWLAPEAASDIGRLDPEAIARVRSEAWPDPANPDELHDALVWLGFLDADEIEPAWRGWFDQLAHENRVAKISLSAPEGGEGVVWIAAERLPQFQAIWPDVKRDPPITAPAPYADREWSREEALIEMLRGRLEGLGPVRETALGELLGIEPSEISAALAALETEGFAMRGRFTPDAEAGEWCERRLLARIHRYTVGRLRAEIQPVAARDFLRFLLNWQRVTPETRMEGPDALEILLRQLEGFEAPAGAWETEILPARLDSYEPSWLDDQCLAGRAAWVRLRPRNGGERSATPVRTTPITLLARRHAALW
;
A
#
# COMPACT_ATOMS: atom_id res chain seq x y z
N GLY A 1 0.71 -6.18 -27.99
CA GLY A 1 -0.33 -5.24 -27.50
C GLY A 1 -1.69 -5.74 -27.95
N SER A 2 -2.75 -5.29 -27.27
CA SER A 2 -4.12 -5.78 -27.45
C SER A 2 -4.81 -5.31 -28.73
N LEU A 3 -4.23 -4.36 -29.47
CA LEU A 3 -4.73 -3.91 -30.77
C LEU A 3 -4.40 -4.90 -31.90
N ALA A 4 -5.31 -5.00 -32.87
CA ALA A 4 -5.11 -5.80 -34.09
C ALA A 4 -3.80 -5.45 -34.83
N LYS A 5 -3.23 -6.42 -35.54
CA LYS A 5 -1.93 -6.27 -36.21
C LYS A 5 -1.96 -5.16 -37.26
N GLU A 6 -3.04 -5.10 -38.03
CA GLU A 6 -3.25 -4.17 -39.13
C GLU A 6 -3.30 -2.73 -38.60
N GLN A 7 -4.02 -2.50 -37.49
CA GLN A 7 -4.12 -1.18 -36.86
C GLN A 7 -2.78 -0.73 -36.25
N ARG A 8 -2.03 -1.64 -35.62
CA ARG A 8 -0.69 -1.34 -35.10
C ARG A 8 0.27 -0.96 -36.23
N PHE A 9 0.26 -1.73 -37.32
CA PHE A 9 1.11 -1.46 -38.47
C PHE A 9 0.78 -0.12 -39.14
N ASP A 10 -0.51 0.22 -39.32
CA ASP A 10 -0.91 1.54 -39.81
C ASP A 10 -0.41 2.67 -38.91
N ALA A 11 -0.58 2.54 -37.59
CA ALA A 11 -0.11 3.54 -36.63
C ALA A 11 1.41 3.72 -36.68
N GLU A 12 2.17 2.62 -36.73
CA GLU A 12 3.63 2.62 -36.87
C GLU A 12 4.08 3.29 -38.17
N GLN A 13 3.46 2.98 -39.32
CA GLN A 13 3.79 3.60 -40.60
C GLN A 13 3.44 5.10 -40.63
N ARG A 14 2.31 5.50 -40.06
CA ARG A 14 1.89 6.91 -39.99
C ARG A 14 2.79 7.73 -39.07
N LEU A 15 3.27 7.13 -37.99
CA LEU A 15 4.27 7.76 -37.12
C LEU A 15 5.60 7.91 -37.85
N LYS A 16 6.08 6.84 -38.51
CA LYS A 16 7.31 6.88 -39.32
C LYS A 16 7.25 7.90 -40.46
N GLY A 17 6.07 8.06 -41.09
CA GLY A 17 5.83 9.04 -42.14
C GLY A 17 5.51 10.46 -41.65
N GLY A 18 5.51 10.73 -40.34
CA GLY A 18 5.24 12.06 -39.76
C GLY A 18 3.79 12.54 -39.85
N ALA A 19 2.88 11.69 -40.33
CA ALA A 19 1.45 11.94 -40.45
C ALA A 19 0.74 11.82 -39.07
N LEU A 20 1.29 11.02 -38.17
CA LEU A 20 0.87 10.94 -36.77
C LEU A 20 1.84 11.76 -35.90
N LYS A 21 1.31 12.68 -35.09
CA LYS A 21 2.13 13.56 -34.23
C LYS A 21 2.45 13.00 -32.85
N ALA A 22 1.63 12.06 -32.37
CA ALA A 22 1.81 11.44 -31.08
C ALA A 22 1.24 10.02 -31.10
N LEU A 23 1.91 9.11 -30.40
CA LEU A 23 1.49 7.72 -30.23
C LEU A 23 1.63 7.36 -28.75
N VAL A 24 0.55 6.86 -28.15
CA VAL A 24 0.57 6.32 -26.80
C VAL A 24 0.71 4.81 -26.89
N ALA A 25 1.73 4.26 -26.25
CA ALA A 25 2.03 2.83 -26.29
C ALA A 25 2.44 2.31 -24.93
N THR A 26 2.24 1.01 -24.73
CA THR A 26 2.81 0.26 -23.60
C THR A 26 4.26 -0.16 -23.93
N ALA A 27 4.84 -1.09 -23.17
CA ALA A 27 6.16 -1.66 -23.43
C ALA A 27 6.33 -2.31 -24.83
N SER A 28 5.26 -2.40 -25.64
CA SER A 28 5.35 -2.92 -27.01
C SER A 28 6.27 -2.16 -27.94
N LEU A 29 6.57 -0.88 -27.67
CA LEU A 29 7.52 -0.07 -28.46
C LEU A 29 8.86 0.16 -27.75
N GLU A 30 9.13 -0.57 -26.65
CA GLU A 30 10.37 -0.44 -25.88
C GLU A 30 11.58 -1.05 -26.64
N LEU A 31 11.36 -2.10 -27.43
CA LEU A 31 12.40 -2.88 -28.09
C LEU A 31 12.64 -2.44 -29.54
N GLY A 32 13.82 -1.86 -29.78
CA GLY A 32 14.65 -1.99 -31.00
C GLY A 32 14.07 -1.60 -32.38
N ILE A 33 12.81 -1.22 -32.47
CA ILE A 33 12.18 -0.80 -33.73
C ILE A 33 12.61 0.64 -34.06
N ASP A 34 13.01 0.84 -35.31
CA ASP A 34 13.20 2.16 -35.91
C ASP A 34 11.82 2.73 -36.31
N ILE A 35 11.24 3.50 -35.38
CA ILE A 35 9.92 4.13 -35.52
C ILE A 35 10.01 5.48 -36.27
N GLY A 36 11.16 5.80 -36.87
CA GLY A 36 11.40 7.06 -37.58
C GLY A 36 11.83 8.21 -36.67
N GLU A 37 11.59 9.45 -37.12
CA GLU A 37 12.01 10.68 -36.43
C GLU A 37 11.10 11.02 -35.24
N VAL A 38 11.24 10.29 -34.14
CA VAL A 38 10.65 10.68 -32.85
C VAL A 38 11.59 11.67 -32.18
N ASP A 39 11.10 12.85 -31.84
CA ASP A 39 11.88 13.93 -31.22
C ASP A 39 11.70 14.02 -29.70
N LEU A 40 10.64 13.42 -29.14
CA LEU A 40 10.35 13.42 -27.71
C LEU A 40 9.65 12.14 -27.25
N VAL A 41 10.07 11.60 -26.11
CA VAL A 41 9.36 10.53 -25.39
C VAL A 41 8.79 11.08 -24.09
N CYS A 42 7.50 10.87 -23.86
CA CYS A 42 6.84 11.19 -22.59
C CYS A 42 6.55 9.89 -21.83
N GLN A 43 7.23 9.66 -20.71
CA GLN A 43 7.03 8.52 -19.83
C GLN A 43 5.98 8.89 -18.78
N ILE A 44 4.83 8.21 -18.81
CA ILE A 44 3.75 8.39 -17.83
C ILE A 44 3.91 7.34 -16.73
N GLY A 45 4.05 7.80 -15.49
CA GLY A 45 4.39 7.01 -14.32
C GLY A 45 5.81 6.43 -14.35
N SER A 46 6.23 5.84 -13.23
CA SER A 46 7.54 5.20 -13.15
C SER A 46 7.62 3.93 -14.03
N PRO A 47 8.73 3.71 -14.76
CA PRO A 47 8.99 2.44 -15.43
C PRO A 47 9.47 1.34 -14.49
N HIS A 48 9.74 1.64 -13.22
CA HIS A 48 10.26 0.74 -12.17
C HIS A 48 11.64 0.09 -12.47
N SER A 49 12.24 0.40 -13.62
CA SER A 49 13.56 -0.06 -14.06
C SER A 49 14.30 1.06 -14.78
N ILE A 50 15.59 1.18 -14.47
CA ILE A 50 16.51 2.14 -15.11
C ILE A 50 16.72 1.77 -16.57
N ALA A 51 16.94 0.50 -16.86
CA ALA A 51 17.14 -0.01 -18.22
C ALA A 51 15.90 0.21 -19.10
N ALA A 52 14.69 -0.05 -18.58
CA ALA A 52 13.45 0.18 -19.31
C ALA A 52 13.27 1.66 -19.66
N PHE A 53 13.57 2.58 -18.72
CA PHE A 53 13.55 4.01 -18.99
C PHE A 53 14.49 4.40 -20.13
N LEU A 54 15.75 3.95 -20.07
CA LEU A 54 16.76 4.26 -21.08
C LEU A 54 16.40 3.72 -22.46
N GLN A 55 15.85 2.50 -22.54
CA GLN A 55 15.38 1.93 -23.81
C GLN A 55 14.23 2.73 -24.42
N ARG A 56 13.29 3.18 -23.59
CA ARG A 56 12.14 4.01 -24.01
C ARG A 56 12.59 5.40 -24.46
N VAL A 57 13.36 6.11 -23.65
CA VAL A 57 13.83 7.47 -24.00
C VAL A 57 14.79 7.44 -25.17
N GLY A 58 15.59 6.39 -25.31
CA GLY A 58 16.47 6.17 -26.46
C GLY A 58 15.74 6.02 -27.80
N ARG A 59 14.40 5.97 -27.82
CA ARG A 59 13.60 6.07 -29.05
C ARG A 59 13.54 7.50 -29.60
N SER A 60 13.67 8.51 -28.74
CA SER A 60 13.79 9.91 -29.17
C SER A 60 15.20 10.18 -29.67
N GLY A 61 15.31 10.92 -30.79
CA GLY A 61 16.59 11.29 -31.37
C GLY A 61 17.45 10.08 -31.72
N HIS A 62 16.84 9.00 -32.22
CA HIS A 62 17.51 7.71 -32.46
C HIS A 62 18.44 7.75 -33.69
N ALA A 63 19.53 8.51 -33.58
CA ALA A 63 20.61 8.65 -34.55
C ALA A 63 21.97 8.61 -33.84
N VAL A 64 23.06 8.34 -34.57
CA VAL A 64 24.42 8.22 -33.97
C VAL A 64 24.82 9.47 -33.18
N ASP A 65 24.49 10.66 -33.69
CA ASP A 65 24.75 11.95 -33.03
C ASP A 65 23.47 12.57 -32.43
N GLY A 66 22.39 11.80 -32.35
CA GLY A 66 21.12 12.29 -31.82
C GLY A 66 21.13 12.35 -30.30
N THR A 67 20.61 13.44 -29.73
CA THR A 67 20.43 13.57 -28.28
C THR A 67 19.02 13.12 -27.88
N PRO A 68 18.87 12.04 -27.10
CA PRO A 68 17.56 11.60 -26.65
C PRO A 68 16.88 12.63 -25.76
N LYS A 69 15.58 12.83 -25.95
CA LYS A 69 14.76 13.72 -25.12
C LYS A 69 13.62 12.93 -24.49
N GLY A 70 13.63 12.89 -23.16
CA GLY A 70 12.60 12.26 -22.34
C GLY A 70 11.98 13.25 -21.36
N ARG A 71 10.68 13.12 -21.10
CA ARG A 71 9.99 13.78 -19.98
C ARG A 71 9.27 12.74 -19.15
N LEU A 72 9.42 12.78 -17.83
CA LEU A 72 8.71 11.89 -16.91
C LEU A 72 7.55 12.65 -16.26
N PHE A 73 6.41 11.99 -16.16
CA PHE A 73 5.21 12.49 -15.50
C PHE A 73 4.78 11.48 -14.43
N PRO A 74 5.23 11.66 -13.18
CA PRO A 74 4.86 10.80 -12.07
C PRO A 74 3.36 10.84 -11.78
N LEU A 75 2.78 9.72 -11.34
CA LEU A 75 1.35 9.61 -11.01
C LEU A 75 1.04 9.76 -9.52
N SER A 76 2.06 9.63 -8.67
CA SER A 76 1.99 9.84 -7.21
C SER A 76 3.22 10.63 -6.73
N ARG A 77 3.19 11.09 -5.48
CA ARG A 77 4.35 11.75 -4.85
C ARG A 77 5.49 10.76 -4.57
N ASP A 78 5.18 9.50 -4.29
CA ASP A 78 6.17 8.42 -4.19
C ASP A 78 6.83 8.13 -5.54
N GLU A 79 6.03 8.03 -6.62
CA GLU A 79 6.56 7.91 -7.98
C GLU A 79 7.42 9.12 -8.38
N LEU A 80 7.09 10.33 -7.89
CA LEU A 80 7.89 11.54 -8.13
C LEU A 80 9.28 11.42 -7.51
N VAL A 81 9.36 10.96 -6.26
CA VAL A 81 10.64 10.67 -5.58
C VAL A 81 11.41 9.58 -6.34
N GLU A 82 10.72 8.53 -6.81
CA GLU A 82 11.32 7.45 -7.60
C GLU A 82 11.85 7.94 -8.96
N CYS A 83 11.11 8.81 -9.64
CA CYS A 83 11.53 9.36 -10.94
C CYS A 83 12.74 10.30 -10.78
N ALA A 84 12.82 11.06 -9.68
CA ALA A 84 14.01 11.86 -9.38
C ALA A 84 15.22 10.96 -9.09
N ALA A 85 15.04 9.87 -8.33
CA ALA A 85 16.10 8.89 -8.08
C ALA A 85 16.55 8.17 -9.35
N LEU A 86 15.62 7.83 -10.23
CA LEU A 86 15.90 7.25 -11.55
C LEU A 86 16.75 8.18 -12.41
N LEU A 87 16.44 9.49 -12.44
CA LEU A 87 17.24 10.47 -13.17
C LEU A 87 18.65 10.62 -12.59
N ASP A 88 18.79 10.61 -11.26
CA ASP A 88 20.11 10.59 -10.58
C ASP A 88 20.92 9.35 -10.97
N SER A 89 20.31 8.16 -10.97
CA SER A 89 20.98 6.92 -11.41
C SER A 89 21.46 6.99 -12.86
N VAL A 90 20.63 7.54 -13.76
CA VAL A 90 21.00 7.72 -15.17
C VAL A 90 22.18 8.68 -15.30
N ALA A 91 22.17 9.80 -14.57
CA ALA A 91 23.27 10.77 -14.55
C ALA A 91 24.59 10.15 -14.03
N ARG A 92 24.50 9.20 -13.09
CA ARG A 92 25.63 8.44 -12.55
C ARG A 92 26.09 7.27 -13.43
N GLY A 93 25.38 6.96 -14.50
CA GLY A 93 25.67 5.80 -15.35
C GLY A 93 25.38 4.45 -14.68
N GLU A 94 24.47 4.42 -13.72
CA GLU A 94 24.00 3.20 -13.07
C GLU A 94 23.00 2.46 -13.98
N LEU A 95 23.00 1.12 -13.92
CA LEU A 95 22.10 0.25 -14.69
C LEU A 95 21.64 -0.91 -13.83
N ASP A 96 20.45 -1.42 -14.14
CA ASP A 96 19.90 -2.60 -13.47
C ASP A 96 20.73 -3.86 -13.77
N ARG A 97 20.88 -4.74 -12.78
CA ARG A 97 21.53 -6.03 -12.99
C ARG A 97 20.59 -6.99 -13.72
N LEU A 98 21.08 -7.57 -14.82
CA LEU A 98 20.38 -8.67 -15.50
C LEU A 98 20.53 -9.97 -14.70
N ALA A 99 19.41 -10.50 -14.22
CA ALA A 99 19.33 -11.81 -13.58
C ALA A 99 18.82 -12.86 -14.57
N ILE A 100 19.64 -13.89 -14.85
CA ILE A 100 19.25 -15.00 -15.73
C ILE A 100 18.74 -16.15 -14.85
N PRO A 101 17.50 -16.65 -15.08
CA PRO A 101 16.97 -17.81 -14.35
C PRO A 101 17.90 -19.02 -14.45
N GLN A 102 18.04 -19.76 -13.35
CA GLN A 102 18.85 -20.97 -13.30
C GLN A 102 17.93 -22.19 -13.39
N ASN A 103 18.26 -23.12 -14.29
CA ASN A 103 17.60 -24.41 -14.45
C ASN A 103 16.04 -24.37 -14.56
N PRO A 104 15.42 -23.53 -15.42
CA PRO A 104 13.96 -23.53 -15.59
C PRO A 104 13.47 -24.87 -16.18
N LEU A 105 12.91 -25.72 -15.33
CA LEU A 105 12.60 -27.12 -15.63
C LEU A 105 11.42 -27.28 -16.61
N ASP A 106 10.51 -26.33 -16.62
CA ASP A 106 9.40 -26.25 -17.57
C ASP A 106 9.88 -25.93 -18.99
N VAL A 107 10.79 -24.96 -19.13
CA VAL A 107 11.46 -24.65 -20.40
C VAL A 107 12.31 -25.84 -20.84
N LEU A 108 13.03 -26.48 -19.91
CA LEU A 108 13.78 -27.71 -20.19
C LEU A 108 12.87 -28.80 -20.75
N ALA A 109 11.72 -29.05 -20.11
CA ALA A 109 10.76 -30.05 -20.56
C ALA A 109 10.29 -29.77 -21.99
N GLN A 110 9.95 -28.52 -22.29
CA GLN A 110 9.56 -28.09 -23.64
C GLN A 110 10.65 -28.36 -24.67
N GLN A 111 11.90 -27.98 -24.38
CA GLN A 111 13.02 -28.12 -25.32
C GLN A 111 13.40 -29.58 -25.54
N ILE A 112 13.36 -30.42 -24.48
CA ILE A 112 13.58 -31.86 -24.62
C ILE A 112 12.55 -32.46 -25.58
N VAL A 113 11.26 -32.14 -25.42
CA VAL A 113 10.21 -32.63 -26.33
C VAL A 113 10.47 -32.16 -27.76
N ALA A 114 10.85 -30.91 -27.97
CA ALA A 114 11.12 -30.37 -29.30
C ALA A 114 12.30 -31.09 -29.98
N GLU A 115 13.41 -31.27 -29.27
CA GLU A 115 14.62 -31.95 -29.77
C GLU A 115 14.36 -33.43 -30.07
N VAL A 116 13.75 -34.16 -29.14
CA VAL A 116 13.46 -35.59 -29.25
C VAL A 116 12.34 -35.89 -30.26
N ALA A 117 11.48 -34.91 -30.56
CA ALA A 117 10.50 -35.01 -31.65
C ALA A 117 11.08 -34.73 -33.04
N ALA A 118 12.23 -34.06 -33.12
CA ALA A 118 12.95 -33.82 -34.36
C ALA A 118 13.83 -35.01 -34.75
N GLN A 119 14.50 -35.64 -33.78
CA GLN A 119 15.39 -36.79 -34.00
C GLN A 119 15.50 -37.70 -32.77
N GLU A 120 16.06 -38.90 -32.96
CA GLU A 120 16.45 -39.78 -31.85
C GLU A 120 17.69 -39.24 -31.16
N TRP A 121 17.71 -39.31 -29.83
CA TRP A 121 18.84 -38.88 -29.00
C TRP A 121 19.29 -40.00 -28.06
N ASN A 122 20.60 -40.06 -27.80
CA ASN A 122 21.11 -40.70 -26.59
C ASN A 122 20.96 -39.74 -25.39
N GLU A 123 20.66 -40.31 -24.22
CA GLU A 123 20.42 -39.55 -22.99
C GLU A 123 21.59 -38.65 -22.58
N ASP A 124 22.82 -39.19 -22.59
CA ASP A 124 24.03 -38.45 -22.20
C ASP A 124 24.36 -37.33 -23.19
N GLU A 125 24.18 -37.59 -24.48
CA GLU A 125 24.42 -36.61 -25.54
C GLU A 125 23.43 -35.45 -25.45
N LEU A 126 22.15 -35.73 -25.19
CA LEU A 126 21.13 -34.70 -24.99
C LEU A 126 21.40 -33.87 -23.73
N TYR A 127 21.77 -34.52 -22.63
CA TYR A 127 22.17 -33.82 -21.40
C TYR A 127 23.37 -32.89 -21.66
N ALA A 128 24.41 -33.39 -22.34
CA ALA A 128 25.58 -32.60 -22.70
C ALA A 128 25.23 -31.41 -23.62
N LEU A 129 24.31 -31.58 -24.57
CA LEU A 129 23.78 -30.48 -25.40
C LEU A 129 23.11 -29.41 -24.54
N VAL A 130 22.20 -29.81 -23.66
CA VAL A 130 21.45 -28.91 -22.77
C VAL A 130 22.39 -28.09 -21.88
N CYS A 131 23.38 -28.74 -21.27
CA CYS A 131 24.34 -28.08 -20.37
C CYS A 131 25.27 -27.07 -21.07
N ARG A 132 25.28 -26.97 -22.41
CA ARG A 132 25.99 -25.89 -23.12
C ARG A 132 25.27 -24.54 -23.01
N ALA A 133 23.96 -24.54 -22.76
CA ALA A 133 23.19 -23.31 -22.60
C ALA A 133 23.40 -22.71 -21.21
N TRP A 134 23.57 -21.38 -21.14
CA TRP A 134 23.88 -20.67 -19.90
C TRP A 134 22.92 -21.01 -18.73
N PRO A 135 21.58 -21.02 -18.91
CA PRO A 135 20.65 -21.34 -17.82
C PRO A 135 20.80 -22.75 -17.24
N PHE A 136 21.33 -23.71 -18.02
CA PHE A 136 21.39 -25.13 -17.67
C PHE A 136 22.82 -25.64 -17.43
N ARG A 137 23.83 -24.76 -17.47
CA ARG A 137 25.25 -25.15 -17.34
C ARG A 137 25.60 -25.87 -16.03
N ALA A 138 24.78 -25.66 -15.00
CA ALA A 138 24.89 -26.29 -13.68
C ALA A 138 23.63 -27.13 -13.36
N LEU A 139 22.92 -27.62 -14.37
CA LEU A 139 21.73 -28.46 -14.21
C LEU A 139 22.13 -29.77 -13.52
N PRO A 140 21.54 -30.13 -12.37
CA PRO A 140 21.78 -31.42 -11.75
C PRO A 140 21.28 -32.55 -12.64
N ARG A 141 22.07 -33.61 -12.79
CA ARG A 141 21.69 -34.77 -13.61
C ARG A 141 20.40 -35.45 -13.12
N ALA A 142 20.15 -35.41 -11.80
CA ALA A 142 18.93 -35.91 -11.19
C ALA A 142 17.68 -35.15 -11.66
N ASP A 143 17.76 -33.81 -11.79
CA ASP A 143 16.64 -33.00 -12.26
C ASP A 143 16.34 -33.24 -13.73
N PHE A 144 17.39 -33.39 -14.56
CA PHE A 144 17.24 -33.80 -15.95
C PHE A 144 16.54 -35.16 -16.07
N ALA A 145 16.99 -36.15 -15.29
CA ALA A 145 16.37 -37.48 -15.27
C ALA A 145 14.90 -37.43 -14.80
N ALA A 146 14.59 -36.62 -13.78
CA ALA A 146 13.22 -36.45 -13.30
C ALA A 146 12.29 -35.85 -14.38
N VAL A 147 12.78 -34.87 -15.15
CA VAL A 147 12.04 -34.31 -16.29
C VAL A 147 11.85 -35.35 -17.41
N LEU A 148 12.86 -36.16 -17.72
CA LEU A 148 12.72 -37.25 -18.70
C LEU A 148 11.66 -38.27 -18.27
N THR A 149 11.71 -38.72 -17.01
CA THR A 149 10.72 -39.63 -16.45
C THR A 149 9.32 -39.04 -16.52
N MET A 150 9.14 -37.78 -16.10
CA MET A 150 7.86 -37.07 -16.20
C MET A 150 7.34 -37.02 -17.64
N LEU A 151 8.18 -36.70 -18.62
CA LEU A 151 7.78 -36.63 -20.04
C LEU A 151 7.50 -38.01 -20.66
N ALA A 152 8.15 -39.06 -20.17
CA ALA A 152 7.96 -40.44 -20.63
C ALA A 152 6.71 -41.08 -20.01
N ASP A 153 6.46 -40.79 -18.74
CA ASP A 153 5.34 -41.29 -17.96
C ASP A 153 4.06 -40.51 -18.16
N GLY A 154 4.18 -39.19 -18.32
CA GLY A 154 3.03 -38.30 -18.32
C GLY A 154 2.30 -38.37 -16.98
N PHE A 155 1.01 -38.06 -17.02
CA PHE A 155 0.17 -37.86 -15.85
C PHE A 155 -1.01 -38.82 -15.87
N SER A 156 -1.18 -39.56 -14.78
CA SER A 156 -2.33 -40.44 -14.57
C SER A 156 -3.49 -39.63 -14.03
N THR A 157 -4.43 -39.25 -14.91
CA THR A 157 -5.67 -38.57 -14.51
C THR A 157 -6.82 -39.56 -14.41
N ARG A 158 -7.96 -39.16 -13.81
CA ARG A 158 -9.22 -39.95 -13.85
C ARG A 158 -9.66 -40.32 -15.28
N ARG A 159 -9.14 -39.63 -16.30
CA ARG A 159 -9.40 -39.85 -17.73
C ARG A 159 -8.30 -40.65 -18.45
N GLY A 160 -7.39 -41.29 -17.71
CA GLY A 160 -6.27 -42.10 -18.22
C GLY A 160 -4.92 -41.39 -18.24
N ARG A 161 -3.87 -42.11 -18.71
CA ARG A 161 -2.50 -41.61 -18.88
C ARG A 161 -2.45 -40.59 -20.02
N ARG A 162 -2.15 -39.33 -19.72
CA ARG A 162 -2.05 -38.20 -20.67
C ARG A 162 -0.70 -37.50 -20.54
N GLY A 163 -0.27 -36.75 -21.55
CA GLY A 163 0.95 -35.94 -21.44
C GLY A 163 2.28 -36.70 -21.57
N ALA A 164 2.25 -38.02 -21.84
CA ALA A 164 3.46 -38.76 -22.21
C ALA A 164 3.88 -38.38 -23.64
N LEU A 165 4.91 -37.53 -23.77
CA LEU A 165 5.36 -36.95 -25.04
C LEU A 165 6.60 -37.64 -25.61
N ILE A 166 7.38 -38.32 -24.77
CA ILE A 166 8.58 -39.04 -25.21
C ILE A 166 8.49 -40.54 -24.89
N HIS A 167 9.18 -41.33 -25.69
CA HIS A 167 9.50 -42.71 -25.40
C HIS A 167 10.93 -42.74 -24.87
N TYR A 168 11.09 -43.29 -23.66
CA TYR A 168 12.38 -43.42 -23.00
C TYR A 168 12.70 -44.91 -22.81
N ASP A 169 13.73 -45.36 -23.50
CA ASP A 169 14.34 -46.67 -23.29
C ASP A 169 15.50 -46.49 -22.31
N ALA A 170 15.20 -46.68 -21.03
CA ALA A 170 16.17 -46.53 -19.94
C ALA A 170 17.26 -47.61 -19.96
N VAL A 171 17.05 -48.74 -20.67
CA VAL A 171 18.05 -49.82 -20.76
C VAL A 171 19.13 -49.44 -21.79
N ASN A 172 18.73 -48.86 -22.92
CA ASN A 172 19.65 -48.47 -23.99
C ASN A 172 19.98 -46.97 -23.99
N HIS A 173 19.47 -46.20 -23.01
CA HIS A 173 19.60 -44.74 -22.90
C HIS A 173 19.16 -44.00 -24.17
N LYS A 174 18.03 -44.41 -24.76
CA LYS A 174 17.51 -43.85 -26.02
C LYS A 174 16.20 -43.11 -25.84
N LEU A 175 16.09 -41.96 -26.49
CA LEU A 175 14.94 -41.06 -26.43
C LEU A 175 14.35 -40.88 -27.84
N ARG A 176 13.03 -41.05 -27.97
CA ARG A 176 12.28 -40.83 -29.22
C ARG A 176 10.97 -40.11 -28.98
N GLY A 177 10.57 -39.21 -29.87
CA GLY A 177 9.27 -38.54 -29.75
C GLY A 177 8.12 -39.52 -29.93
N ARG A 178 7.10 -39.44 -29.06
CA ARG A 178 5.84 -40.19 -29.27
C ARG A 178 4.99 -39.50 -30.33
N ARG A 179 4.00 -40.22 -30.86
CA ARG A 179 3.03 -39.68 -31.81
C ARG A 179 2.33 -38.45 -31.23
N GLY A 180 2.43 -37.32 -31.92
CA GLY A 180 1.84 -36.04 -31.51
C GLY A 180 2.83 -35.08 -30.83
N ALA A 181 3.98 -35.55 -30.34
CA ALA A 181 4.97 -34.71 -29.64
C ALA A 181 5.43 -33.51 -30.49
N ARG A 182 5.76 -33.77 -31.76
CA ARG A 182 6.16 -32.71 -32.72
C ARG A 182 5.07 -31.65 -32.90
N LEU A 183 3.81 -32.06 -33.03
CA LEU A 183 2.70 -31.12 -33.23
C LEU A 183 2.45 -30.31 -31.94
N THR A 184 2.51 -30.95 -30.78
CA THR A 184 2.39 -30.27 -29.48
C THR A 184 3.48 -29.22 -29.29
N ALA A 185 4.75 -29.57 -29.55
CA ALA A 185 5.87 -28.65 -29.42
C ALA A 185 5.73 -27.43 -30.37
N LEU A 186 5.30 -27.65 -31.62
CA LEU A 186 5.12 -26.56 -32.60
C LEU A 186 3.94 -25.64 -32.29
N THR A 187 2.83 -26.19 -31.79
CA THR A 187 1.59 -25.43 -31.58
C THR A 187 1.47 -24.84 -30.18
N SER A 188 2.08 -25.48 -29.18
CA SER A 188 1.96 -25.09 -27.77
C SER A 188 3.27 -24.58 -27.18
N GLY A 189 4.38 -24.60 -27.93
CA GLY A 189 5.66 -24.09 -27.48
C GLY A 189 5.70 -22.57 -27.31
N GLY A 190 6.70 -22.10 -26.57
CA GLY A 190 6.94 -20.70 -26.23
C GLY A 190 6.91 -20.49 -24.72
N THR A 191 7.64 -19.48 -24.24
CA THR A 191 7.77 -19.19 -22.81
C THR A 191 6.85 -18.07 -22.32
N ILE A 192 6.27 -17.28 -23.22
CA ILE A 192 5.27 -16.27 -22.86
C ILE A 192 4.00 -17.02 -22.42
N PRO A 193 3.53 -16.84 -21.18
CA PRO A 193 2.33 -17.49 -20.68
C PRO A 193 1.07 -16.92 -21.33
N ASP A 194 -0.01 -17.69 -21.29
CA ASP A 194 -1.32 -17.28 -21.82
C ASP A 194 -2.14 -16.64 -20.69
N ASN A 195 -2.36 -15.32 -20.75
CA ASN A 195 -3.09 -14.55 -19.75
C ASN A 195 -4.62 -14.66 -19.89
N ALA A 196 -5.10 -15.65 -20.64
CA ALA A 196 -6.53 -15.94 -20.80
C ALA A 196 -7.35 -14.83 -21.52
N ASP A 197 -6.74 -14.03 -22.38
CA ASP A 197 -7.44 -12.92 -23.04
C ASP A 197 -8.69 -13.35 -23.85
N TYR A 198 -9.76 -12.54 -23.77
CA TYR A 198 -10.94 -12.62 -24.62
C TYR A 198 -10.74 -11.80 -25.88
N GLN A 199 -11.14 -12.34 -27.04
CA GLN A 199 -11.15 -11.57 -28.29
C GLN A 199 -12.34 -10.60 -28.30
N VAL A 200 -12.09 -9.34 -28.61
CA VAL A 200 -13.14 -8.32 -28.78
C VAL A 200 -13.55 -8.29 -30.25
N LEU A 201 -14.81 -8.65 -30.53
CA LEU A 201 -15.40 -8.62 -31.87
C LEU A 201 -16.40 -7.47 -31.99
N LEU A 202 -16.18 -6.61 -32.97
CA LEU A 202 -17.09 -5.54 -33.37
C LEU A 202 -18.23 -6.12 -34.23
N GLU A 203 -19.45 -5.84 -33.82
CA GLU A 203 -20.69 -6.12 -34.56
C GLU A 203 -21.19 -4.87 -35.29
N PRO A 204 -21.85 -5.02 -36.46
CA PRO A 204 -22.26 -6.27 -37.11
C PRO A 204 -21.20 -6.93 -38.01
N GLU A 205 -20.03 -6.32 -38.22
CA GLU A 205 -19.02 -6.77 -39.18
C GLU A 205 -18.28 -8.05 -38.75
N SER A 206 -18.46 -8.49 -37.50
CA SER A 206 -17.71 -9.58 -36.87
C SER A 206 -16.19 -9.39 -36.98
N GLN A 207 -15.74 -8.13 -36.90
CA GLN A 207 -14.33 -7.78 -37.02
C GLN A 207 -13.64 -7.87 -35.67
N ILE A 208 -12.49 -8.57 -35.59
CA ILE A 208 -11.67 -8.57 -34.38
C ILE A 208 -10.94 -7.23 -34.27
N ILE A 209 -11.25 -6.46 -33.22
CA ILE A 209 -10.67 -5.14 -32.97
C ILE A 209 -9.59 -5.17 -31.89
N GLY A 210 -9.57 -6.20 -31.05
CA GLY A 210 -8.50 -6.41 -30.09
C GLY A 210 -8.77 -7.51 -29.07
N SER A 211 -8.19 -7.39 -27.88
CA SER A 211 -8.41 -8.31 -26.76
C SER A 211 -8.51 -7.59 -25.40
N VAL A 212 -9.23 -8.21 -24.47
CA VAL A 212 -9.36 -7.78 -23.06
C VAL A 212 -9.10 -8.96 -22.11
N ASN A 213 -8.84 -8.67 -20.83
CA ASN A 213 -8.58 -9.71 -19.83
C ASN A 213 -9.82 -10.59 -19.62
N GLU A 214 -9.64 -11.86 -19.25
CA GLU A 214 -10.75 -12.73 -18.88
C GLU A 214 -11.55 -12.16 -17.72
N ASP A 215 -10.91 -11.69 -16.66
CA ASP A 215 -11.60 -11.23 -15.45
C ASP A 215 -12.46 -10.00 -15.77
N PHE A 216 -11.90 -9.04 -16.51
CA PHE A 216 -12.66 -7.90 -17.03
C PHE A 216 -13.84 -8.35 -17.91
N ALA A 217 -13.63 -9.28 -18.84
CA ALA A 217 -14.67 -9.75 -19.73
C ALA A 217 -15.79 -10.53 -19.02
N VAL A 218 -15.47 -11.24 -17.93
CA VAL A 218 -16.41 -12.03 -17.13
C VAL A 218 -17.21 -11.14 -16.19
N GLU A 219 -16.58 -10.12 -15.59
CA GLU A 219 -17.26 -9.14 -14.73
C GLU A 219 -18.11 -8.13 -15.53
N SER A 220 -17.79 -7.94 -16.82
CA SER A 220 -18.55 -7.04 -17.70
C SER A 220 -19.99 -7.51 -17.91
N MET A 221 -20.93 -6.58 -17.80
CA MET A 221 -22.34 -6.79 -18.09
C MET A 221 -22.72 -6.31 -19.50
N VAL A 222 -23.83 -6.84 -20.02
CA VAL A 222 -24.41 -6.33 -21.27
C VAL A 222 -24.84 -4.88 -21.05
N GLY A 223 -24.39 -3.98 -21.94
CA GLY A 223 -24.61 -2.55 -21.87
C GLY A 223 -23.43 -1.76 -21.31
N ASP A 224 -22.45 -2.41 -20.68
CA ASP A 224 -21.24 -1.75 -20.17
C ASP A 224 -20.44 -1.15 -21.32
N VAL A 225 -19.90 0.06 -21.11
CA VAL A 225 -19.08 0.74 -22.10
C VAL A 225 -17.64 0.76 -21.63
N PHE A 226 -16.71 0.35 -22.49
CA PHE A 226 -15.29 0.35 -22.19
C PHE A 226 -14.43 0.86 -23.33
N GLN A 227 -13.23 1.31 -23.01
CA GLN A 227 -12.29 1.84 -23.99
C GLN A 227 -11.34 0.75 -24.51
N LEU A 228 -11.20 0.65 -25.84
CA LEU A 228 -10.18 -0.18 -26.48
C LEU A 228 -9.49 0.63 -27.58
N GLY A 229 -8.21 0.95 -27.38
CA GLY A 229 -7.52 1.94 -28.19
C GLY A 229 -8.09 3.34 -27.96
N ASN A 230 -8.50 4.03 -29.03
CA ASN A 230 -9.04 5.39 -28.96
C ASN A 230 -10.58 5.44 -29.06
N ALA A 231 -11.25 4.29 -29.13
CA ALA A 231 -12.70 4.19 -29.30
C ALA A 231 -13.35 3.54 -28.07
N ALA A 232 -14.59 3.95 -27.80
CA ALA A 232 -15.43 3.38 -26.76
C ALA A 232 -16.38 2.35 -27.39
N TYR A 233 -16.53 1.19 -26.76
CA TYR A 233 -17.34 0.09 -27.24
C TYR A 233 -18.32 -0.35 -26.16
N ARG A 234 -19.56 -0.64 -26.57
CA ARG A 234 -20.62 -1.14 -25.70
C ARG A 234 -20.68 -2.66 -25.78
N VAL A 235 -20.65 -3.33 -24.64
CA VAL A 235 -20.77 -4.78 -24.52
C VAL A 235 -22.16 -5.21 -24.94
N MET A 236 -22.25 -6.01 -25.99
CA MET A 236 -23.51 -6.62 -26.45
C MET A 236 -23.71 -7.99 -25.85
N ARG A 237 -22.64 -8.79 -25.80
CA ARG A 237 -22.70 -10.16 -25.32
C ARG A 237 -21.33 -10.68 -24.93
N VAL A 238 -21.27 -11.39 -23.80
CA VAL A 238 -20.10 -12.18 -23.41
C VAL A 238 -20.31 -13.64 -23.84
N GLU A 239 -19.44 -14.15 -24.71
CA GLU A 239 -19.37 -15.53 -25.16
C GLU A 239 -18.09 -16.22 -24.65
N ARG A 240 -17.95 -17.54 -24.86
CA ARG A 240 -16.77 -18.27 -24.38
C ARG A 240 -15.50 -17.87 -25.16
N GLY A 241 -14.69 -17.01 -24.55
CA GLY A 241 -13.44 -16.50 -25.13
C GLY A 241 -13.63 -15.36 -26.13
N THR A 242 -14.84 -14.77 -26.19
CA THR A 242 -15.18 -13.71 -27.12
C THR A 242 -16.10 -12.70 -26.44
N LEU A 243 -15.76 -11.42 -26.54
CA LEU A 243 -16.57 -10.29 -26.10
C LEU A 243 -17.12 -9.58 -27.36
N ARG A 244 -18.42 -9.70 -27.62
CA ARG A 244 -19.07 -9.01 -28.74
C ARG A 244 -19.48 -7.61 -28.32
N VAL A 245 -19.12 -6.63 -29.12
CA VAL A 245 -19.32 -5.22 -28.83
C VAL A 245 -19.85 -4.47 -30.05
N GLU A 246 -20.49 -3.35 -29.81
CA GLU A 246 -20.82 -2.35 -30.83
C GLU A 246 -20.14 -1.01 -30.50
N ASP A 247 -20.06 -0.09 -31.47
CA ASP A 247 -19.56 1.26 -31.21
C ASP A 247 -20.46 1.97 -30.18
N ALA A 248 -19.86 2.56 -29.16
CA ALA A 248 -20.60 3.26 -28.10
C ALA A 248 -20.94 4.72 -28.45
N GLU A 249 -20.63 5.18 -29.67
CA GLU A 249 -20.92 6.51 -30.22
C GLU A 249 -20.50 7.67 -29.30
N GLY A 250 -19.37 7.49 -28.59
CA GLY A 250 -18.81 8.50 -27.69
C GLY A 250 -19.35 8.49 -26.25
N ALA A 251 -20.10 7.46 -25.84
CA ALA A 251 -20.46 7.27 -24.43
C ALA A 251 -19.20 7.14 -23.53
N ALA A 252 -19.29 7.66 -22.30
CA ALA A 252 -18.17 7.66 -21.36
C ALA A 252 -17.75 6.21 -21.00
N PRO A 253 -16.51 5.80 -21.30
CA PRO A 253 -16.08 4.43 -21.08
C PRO A 253 -15.47 4.21 -19.70
N ASN A 254 -15.58 2.98 -19.20
CA ASN A 254 -14.67 2.44 -18.20
C ASN A 254 -13.37 1.95 -18.85
N ILE A 255 -12.29 1.87 -18.07
CA ILE A 255 -11.01 1.37 -18.55
C ILE A 255 -10.91 -0.12 -18.19
N PRO A 256 -10.63 -1.02 -19.15
CA PRO A 256 -10.40 -2.43 -18.85
C PRO A 256 -9.22 -2.60 -17.89
N PHE A 257 -9.40 -3.41 -16.85
CA PHE A 257 -8.33 -3.76 -15.94
C PHE A 257 -7.63 -5.05 -16.38
N TRP A 258 -6.36 -5.18 -15.99
CA TRP A 258 -5.56 -6.37 -16.19
C TRP A 258 -5.06 -6.85 -14.83
N LEU A 259 -5.63 -7.94 -14.32
CA LEU A 259 -5.10 -8.63 -13.16
C LEU A 259 -3.88 -9.45 -13.61
N GLY A 260 -2.72 -8.80 -13.61
CA GLY A 260 -1.44 -9.42 -13.94
C GLY A 260 -0.37 -9.02 -12.94
N GLU A 261 0.67 -9.84 -12.80
CA GLU A 261 1.87 -9.46 -12.06
C GLU A 261 2.61 -8.38 -12.85
N ALA A 262 2.48 -7.12 -12.44
CA ALA A 262 3.32 -6.03 -12.95
C ALA A 262 4.77 -6.22 -12.48
N PRO A 263 5.77 -5.86 -13.30
CA PRO A 263 7.16 -5.88 -12.86
C PRO A 263 7.35 -4.91 -11.69
N GLY A 264 7.94 -5.40 -10.61
CA GLY A 264 8.29 -4.57 -9.46
C GLY A 264 9.56 -3.74 -9.68
N ARG A 265 9.82 -2.79 -8.78
CA ARG A 265 11.02 -1.96 -8.81
C ARG A 265 12.29 -2.79 -8.72
N THR A 266 13.31 -2.43 -9.51
CA THR A 266 14.61 -3.09 -9.45
C THR A 266 15.33 -2.79 -8.13
N ASP A 267 16.25 -3.67 -7.74
CA ASP A 267 17.05 -3.50 -6.52
C ASP A 267 17.91 -2.24 -6.61
N GLU A 268 18.45 -1.93 -7.80
CA GLU A 268 19.27 -0.76 -8.07
C GLU A 268 18.46 0.54 -7.96
N LEU A 269 17.24 0.57 -8.52
CA LEU A 269 16.37 1.74 -8.39
C LEU A 269 15.89 1.91 -6.93
N SER A 270 15.59 0.82 -6.22
CA SER A 270 15.26 0.86 -4.80
C SER A 270 16.42 1.40 -3.94
N GLN A 271 17.67 1.02 -4.26
CA GLN A 271 18.86 1.62 -3.64
C GLN A 271 18.94 3.13 -3.90
N SER A 272 18.58 3.55 -5.11
CA SER A 272 18.67 4.95 -5.53
C SER A 272 17.61 5.81 -4.85
N VAL A 273 16.38 5.30 -4.68
CA VAL A 273 15.34 5.94 -3.86
C VAL A 273 15.81 6.09 -2.41
N SER A 274 16.39 5.03 -1.84
CA SER A 274 16.97 5.05 -0.50
C SER A 274 18.10 6.09 -0.37
N ARG A 275 18.98 6.19 -1.38
CA ARG A 275 20.06 7.17 -1.43
C ARG A 275 19.50 8.59 -1.48
N LEU A 276 18.53 8.86 -2.34
CA LEU A 276 17.90 10.19 -2.47
C LEU A 276 17.27 10.63 -1.15
N ARG A 277 16.56 9.74 -0.45
CA ARG A 277 15.98 10.04 0.88
C ARG A 277 17.06 10.33 1.94
N ALA A 278 18.16 9.57 1.95
CA ALA A 278 19.27 9.81 2.88
C ALA A 278 19.97 11.15 2.58
N GLU A 279 20.20 11.44 1.30
CA GLU A 279 20.80 12.68 0.80
C GLU A 279 19.91 13.91 1.08
N PHE A 280 18.59 13.75 1.03
CA PHE A 280 17.62 14.77 1.42
C PHE A 280 17.75 15.13 2.91
N VAL A 281 17.76 14.12 3.81
CA VAL A 281 17.90 14.36 5.27
C VAL A 281 19.23 15.05 5.59
N ALA A 282 20.32 14.66 4.93
CA ALA A 282 21.63 15.27 5.11
C ALA A 282 21.70 16.75 4.68
N ARG A 283 20.75 17.21 3.86
CA ARG A 283 20.69 18.56 3.31
C ARG A 283 19.59 19.42 3.94
N LEU A 284 18.93 18.99 5.01
CA LEU A 284 18.01 19.86 5.75
C LEU A 284 18.76 21.10 6.30
N PRO A 285 18.15 22.30 6.34
CA PRO A 285 16.72 22.61 6.12
C PRO A 285 16.27 22.62 4.65
N ALA A 286 14.96 22.76 4.43
CA ALA A 286 14.28 22.55 3.15
C ALA A 286 14.87 23.35 1.97
N GLU A 287 15.39 24.55 2.21
CA GLU A 287 15.93 25.44 1.18
C GLU A 287 17.18 24.85 0.50
N ASN A 288 18.04 24.19 1.29
CA ASN A 288 19.25 23.55 0.79
C ASN A 288 18.91 22.29 -0.02
N ALA A 289 17.93 21.51 0.43
CA ALA A 289 17.45 20.35 -0.31
C ALA A 289 16.79 20.75 -1.65
N LEU A 290 16.04 21.86 -1.67
CA LEU A 290 15.46 22.41 -2.89
C LEU A 290 16.52 22.84 -3.91
N ALA A 291 17.54 23.58 -3.45
CA ALA A 291 18.65 23.99 -4.31
C ALA A 291 19.39 22.79 -4.89
N TRP A 292 19.65 21.76 -4.08
CA TRP A 292 20.28 20.51 -4.55
C TRP A 292 19.48 19.78 -5.64
N LEU A 293 18.17 19.59 -5.41
CA LEU A 293 17.30 18.94 -6.39
C LEU A 293 17.26 19.70 -7.73
N ARG A 294 17.22 21.03 -7.67
CA ARG A 294 17.16 21.89 -8.86
C ARG A 294 18.51 21.99 -9.58
N ASP A 295 19.57 22.33 -8.85
CA ASP A 295 20.84 22.77 -9.42
C ASP A 295 21.79 21.59 -9.68
N GLU A 296 21.76 20.54 -8.85
CA GLU A 296 22.62 19.36 -9.02
C GLU A 296 21.91 18.22 -9.76
N LEU A 297 20.67 17.90 -9.41
CA LEU A 297 19.91 16.81 -10.07
C LEU A 297 19.15 17.27 -11.32
N GLY A 298 19.02 18.57 -11.54
CA GLY A 298 18.31 19.12 -12.70
C GLY A 298 16.79 18.88 -12.67
N ILE A 299 16.20 18.72 -11.49
CA ILE A 299 14.76 18.56 -11.32
C ILE A 299 14.06 19.91 -11.49
N ALA A 300 12.92 19.92 -12.18
CA ALA A 300 12.13 21.14 -12.36
C ALA A 300 11.67 21.72 -11.00
N GLU A 301 11.66 23.04 -10.87
CA GLU A 301 11.38 23.75 -9.61
C GLU A 301 10.10 23.27 -8.92
N SER A 302 8.97 23.24 -9.64
CA SER A 302 7.69 22.77 -9.10
C SER A 302 7.68 21.30 -8.64
N ALA A 303 8.53 20.47 -9.24
CA ALA A 303 8.67 19.07 -8.87
C ALA A 303 9.59 18.93 -7.64
N ALA A 304 10.66 19.73 -7.58
CA ALA A 304 11.56 19.79 -6.45
C ALA A 304 10.83 20.31 -5.19
N GLU A 305 10.01 21.34 -5.31
CA GLU A 305 9.16 21.85 -4.21
C GLU A 305 8.24 20.75 -3.65
N GLN A 306 7.55 20.00 -4.52
CA GLN A 306 6.68 18.90 -4.10
C GLN A 306 7.45 17.75 -3.42
N ILE A 307 8.65 17.41 -3.92
CA ILE A 307 9.51 16.41 -3.26
C ILE A 307 9.90 16.90 -1.86
N VAL A 308 10.33 18.16 -1.75
CA VAL A 308 10.76 18.74 -0.48
C VAL A 308 9.60 18.78 0.51
N GLU A 309 8.43 19.27 0.10
CA GLU A 309 7.23 19.32 0.94
C GLU A 309 6.84 17.90 1.41
N TYR A 310 6.81 16.93 0.49
CA TYR A 310 6.42 15.56 0.79
C TYR A 310 7.40 14.86 1.75
N LEU A 311 8.70 14.92 1.46
CA LEU A 311 9.73 14.28 2.28
C LEU A 311 9.92 15.01 3.61
N ALA A 312 9.79 16.34 3.66
CA ALA A 312 9.82 17.08 4.92
C ALA A 312 8.63 16.71 5.81
N ALA A 313 7.42 16.62 5.26
CA ALA A 313 6.23 16.19 6.01
C ALA A 313 6.37 14.73 6.50
N GLY A 314 6.88 13.82 5.67
CA GLY A 314 7.16 12.43 6.08
C GLY A 314 8.21 12.36 7.19
N HIS A 315 9.30 13.14 7.08
CA HIS A 315 10.33 13.22 8.11
C HIS A 315 9.80 13.83 9.40
N ALA A 316 8.96 14.86 9.34
CA ALA A 316 8.34 15.47 10.50
C ALA A 316 7.40 14.49 11.24
N ALA A 317 6.58 13.73 10.50
CA ALA A 317 5.64 12.76 11.07
C ALA A 317 6.34 11.54 11.70
N LEU A 318 7.37 10.99 11.03
CA LEU A 318 8.05 9.75 11.46
C LEU A 318 9.31 10.00 12.28
N GLY A 319 9.84 11.23 12.27
CA GLY A 319 11.13 11.64 12.84
C GLY A 319 12.35 11.15 12.06
N VAL A 320 12.17 10.30 11.05
CA VAL A 320 13.19 9.76 10.15
C VAL A 320 12.56 9.50 8.79
N LEU A 321 13.36 9.43 7.72
CA LEU A 321 12.88 8.90 6.44
C LEU A 321 13.22 7.42 6.30
N PRO A 322 12.30 6.59 5.80
CA PRO A 322 12.57 5.18 5.52
C PRO A 322 13.60 5.03 4.40
N THR A 323 14.65 4.26 4.66
CA THR A 323 15.74 3.89 3.75
C THR A 323 15.98 2.37 3.84
N ARG A 324 16.89 1.82 3.04
CA ARG A 324 17.29 0.40 3.15
C ARG A 324 18.06 0.08 4.44
N ASP A 325 18.51 1.09 5.17
CA ASP A 325 19.24 0.91 6.44
C ASP A 325 18.42 1.41 7.65
N THR A 326 17.28 2.06 7.41
CA THR A 326 16.33 2.48 8.44
C THR A 326 14.92 2.16 7.99
N LEU A 327 14.31 1.17 8.61
CA LEU A 327 12.90 0.84 8.42
C LEU A 327 12.04 1.54 9.46
N VAL A 328 10.81 1.88 9.08
CA VAL A 328 9.84 2.46 9.99
C VAL A 328 8.62 1.56 10.08
N ILE A 329 8.19 1.24 11.30
CA ILE A 329 6.97 0.50 11.57
C ILE A 329 6.00 1.47 12.20
N GLU A 330 5.00 1.86 11.43
CA GLU A 330 3.97 2.81 11.80
C GLU A 330 2.68 2.06 12.15
N ARG A 331 1.99 2.48 13.21
CA ARG A 331 0.65 2.00 13.56
C ARG A 331 -0.26 3.17 13.88
N PHE A 332 -1.49 3.13 13.38
CA PHE A 332 -2.52 4.13 13.67
C PHE A 332 -3.92 3.48 13.68
N PHE A 333 -4.88 4.19 14.25
CA PHE A 333 -6.27 3.72 14.36
C PHE A 333 -7.06 3.94 13.05
N ASP A 334 -7.96 3.00 12.73
CA ASP A 334 -9.00 3.20 11.71
C ASP A 334 -10.29 3.77 12.35
N GLU A 335 -11.21 4.28 11.53
CA GLU A 335 -12.46 4.88 12.02
C GLU A 335 -13.39 3.90 12.74
N VAL A 336 -13.21 2.60 12.50
CA VAL A 336 -14.02 1.51 13.08
C VAL A 336 -13.39 0.99 14.40
N GLY A 337 -12.27 1.59 14.84
CA GLY A 337 -11.55 1.24 16.06
C GLY A 337 -10.63 0.00 15.93
N GLY A 338 -10.38 -0.47 14.71
CA GLY A 338 -9.23 -1.32 14.39
C GLY A 338 -7.96 -0.49 14.22
N MET A 339 -6.89 -1.12 13.74
CA MET A 339 -5.63 -0.44 13.49
C MET A 339 -5.07 -0.85 12.13
N GLN A 340 -4.26 0.02 11.56
CA GLN A 340 -3.41 -0.30 10.42
C GLN A 340 -1.97 -0.32 10.89
N LEU A 341 -1.24 -1.36 10.48
CA LEU A 341 0.20 -1.48 10.67
C LEU A 341 0.86 -1.31 9.31
N VAL A 342 1.68 -0.28 9.14
CA VAL A 342 2.42 0.01 7.92
C VAL A 342 3.91 -0.15 8.18
N ILE A 343 4.56 -1.00 7.40
CA ILE A 343 6.01 -1.15 7.39
C ILE A 343 6.54 -0.41 6.16
N HIS A 344 7.23 0.71 6.42
CA HIS A 344 7.90 1.48 5.39
C HIS A 344 9.23 0.82 5.05
N SER A 345 9.29 0.20 3.87
CA SER A 345 10.36 -0.65 3.38
C SER A 345 10.64 -0.33 1.90
N PRO A 346 11.62 0.54 1.60
CA PRO A 346 11.97 0.93 0.23
C PRO A 346 12.86 -0.13 -0.44
N TYR A 347 12.42 -1.39 -0.41
CA TYR A 347 13.10 -2.55 -0.98
C TYR A 347 12.45 -3.06 -2.27
N GLY A 348 11.31 -2.51 -2.66
CA GLY A 348 10.56 -2.93 -3.85
C GLY A 348 9.50 -3.98 -3.56
N SER A 349 8.50 -4.05 -4.43
CA SER A 349 7.27 -4.83 -4.22
C SER A 349 7.53 -6.34 -4.16
N ARG A 350 8.54 -6.87 -4.85
CA ARG A 350 8.88 -8.31 -4.83
C ARG A 350 9.33 -8.77 -3.44
N LEU A 351 10.20 -8.00 -2.78
CA LEU A 351 10.64 -8.31 -1.42
C LEU A 351 9.52 -8.02 -0.42
N ASN A 352 8.83 -6.88 -0.56
CA ASN A 352 7.74 -6.49 0.33
C ASN A 352 6.56 -7.48 0.28
N ARG A 353 6.27 -8.07 -0.89
CA ARG A 353 5.28 -9.15 -1.05
C ARG A 353 5.67 -10.40 -0.27
N ALA A 354 6.94 -10.83 -0.39
CA ALA A 354 7.47 -11.96 0.37
C ALA A 354 7.34 -11.73 1.88
N TRP A 355 7.71 -10.52 2.32
CA TRP A 355 7.69 -10.16 3.72
C TRP A 355 6.26 -10.07 4.27
N GLY A 356 5.38 -9.34 3.57
CA GLY A 356 3.98 -9.20 3.97
C GLY A 356 3.23 -10.54 4.03
N LEU A 357 3.48 -11.44 3.06
CA LEU A 357 2.87 -12.76 3.03
C LEU A 357 3.36 -13.64 4.20
N ALA A 358 4.66 -13.59 4.51
CA ALA A 358 5.23 -14.29 5.65
C ALA A 358 4.71 -13.77 6.99
N LEU A 359 4.61 -12.44 7.15
CA LEU A 359 4.02 -11.82 8.33
C LEU A 359 2.56 -12.25 8.47
N ARG A 360 1.75 -12.18 7.41
CA ARG A 360 0.34 -12.62 7.45
C ARG A 360 0.22 -14.05 7.95
N LYS A 361 1.03 -14.99 7.44
CA LYS A 361 1.01 -16.38 7.90
C LYS A 361 1.42 -16.52 9.36
N ARG A 362 2.40 -15.74 9.83
CA ARG A 362 2.83 -15.74 11.23
C ARG A 362 1.76 -15.19 12.16
N PHE A 363 1.12 -14.09 11.79
CA PHE A 363 -0.01 -13.52 12.53
C PHE A 363 -1.19 -14.50 12.60
N CYS A 364 -1.54 -15.16 11.48
CA CYS A 364 -2.58 -16.18 11.46
C CYS A 364 -2.27 -17.34 12.43
N ARG A 365 -1.03 -17.85 12.46
CA ARG A 365 -0.64 -18.91 13.42
C ARG A 365 -0.65 -18.47 14.88
N LYS A 366 -0.35 -17.20 15.16
CA LYS A 366 -0.26 -16.67 16.53
C LYS A 366 -1.62 -16.24 17.10
N PHE A 367 -2.48 -15.66 16.27
CA PHE A 367 -3.74 -15.03 16.68
C PHE A 367 -5.01 -15.70 16.09
N ASN A 368 -4.85 -16.79 15.33
CA ASN A 368 -5.93 -17.57 14.70
C ASN A 368 -6.91 -16.72 13.87
N PHE A 369 -6.38 -15.73 13.13
CA PHE A 369 -7.16 -14.81 12.30
C PHE A 369 -6.39 -14.43 11.03
N GLU A 370 -7.08 -14.38 9.90
CA GLU A 370 -6.49 -13.96 8.63
C GLU A 370 -6.53 -12.44 8.46
N LEU A 371 -5.36 -11.83 8.27
CA LEU A 371 -5.24 -10.38 8.10
C LEU A 371 -5.33 -9.98 6.62
N GLN A 372 -6.05 -8.90 6.33
CA GLN A 372 -5.94 -8.21 5.04
C GLN A 372 -4.55 -7.58 4.93
N ALA A 373 -3.91 -7.73 3.77
CA ALA A 373 -2.55 -7.25 3.56
C ALA A 373 -2.32 -6.74 2.13
N ALA A 374 -1.51 -5.70 1.99
CA ALA A 374 -1.01 -5.22 0.70
C ALA A 374 0.48 -4.91 0.75
N ALA A 375 1.16 -5.03 -0.38
CA ALA A 375 2.57 -4.67 -0.54
C ALA A 375 2.77 -3.85 -1.82
N THR A 376 3.44 -2.72 -1.67
CA THR A 376 3.83 -1.78 -2.73
C THR A 376 5.35 -1.67 -2.79
N GLU A 377 5.88 -0.78 -3.63
CA GLU A 377 7.33 -0.59 -3.78
C GLU A 377 8.01 -0.09 -2.49
N ASP A 378 7.29 0.71 -1.71
CA ASP A 378 7.82 1.37 -0.50
C ASP A 378 7.17 0.91 0.80
N ASN A 379 6.06 0.18 0.77
CA ASN A 379 5.25 -0.10 1.95
C ASN A 379 4.63 -1.49 1.98
N ILE A 380 4.47 -2.05 3.18
CA ILE A 380 3.61 -3.19 3.49
C ILE A 380 2.53 -2.71 4.45
N VAL A 381 1.26 -3.03 4.21
CA VAL A 381 0.16 -2.76 5.16
C VAL A 381 -0.46 -4.05 5.65
N LEU A 382 -0.75 -4.12 6.94
CA LEU A 382 -1.49 -5.18 7.62
C LEU A 382 -2.65 -4.55 8.40
N SER A 383 -3.88 -4.92 8.06
CA SER A 383 -5.06 -4.42 8.77
C SER A 383 -5.34 -5.27 10.00
N LEU A 384 -5.17 -4.68 11.18
CA LEU A 384 -5.34 -5.32 12.47
C LEU A 384 -6.77 -5.13 13.01
N THR A 385 -7.33 -6.19 13.58
CA THR A 385 -8.59 -6.11 14.34
C THR A 385 -8.34 -5.76 15.80
N ARG A 386 -9.41 -5.57 16.59
CA ARG A 386 -9.34 -5.24 18.02
C ARG A 386 -8.69 -6.33 18.89
N ALA A 387 -8.56 -7.55 18.38
CA ALA A 387 -7.97 -8.68 19.10
C ALA A 387 -6.43 -8.70 19.08
N HIS A 388 -5.79 -7.83 18.28
CA HIS A 388 -4.35 -7.82 18.12
C HIS A 388 -3.72 -6.67 18.91
N SER A 389 -2.95 -6.98 19.95
CA SER A 389 -2.08 -6.04 20.64
C SER A 389 -0.70 -6.65 20.84
N PHE A 390 0.32 -5.82 20.61
CA PHE A 390 1.74 -6.17 20.67
C PHE A 390 2.58 -4.90 20.56
N ASP A 391 3.82 -4.96 21.05
CA ASP A 391 4.81 -3.92 20.81
C ASP A 391 5.29 -3.96 19.35
N LEU A 392 5.26 -2.79 18.70
CA LEU A 392 5.79 -2.61 17.35
C LEU A 392 7.28 -2.97 17.25
N ALA A 393 8.04 -2.78 18.32
CA ALA A 393 9.46 -3.13 18.37
C ALA A 393 9.72 -4.63 18.22
N ASP A 394 8.72 -5.49 18.48
CA ASP A 394 8.85 -6.94 18.34
C ASP A 394 8.49 -7.45 16.94
N VAL A 395 7.80 -6.66 16.11
CA VAL A 395 7.40 -7.07 14.75
C VAL A 395 8.58 -7.56 13.90
N PRO A 396 9.77 -6.93 13.90
CA PRO A 396 10.93 -7.45 13.16
C PRO A 396 11.37 -8.85 13.59
N ARG A 397 11.09 -9.23 14.85
CA ARG A 397 11.49 -10.51 15.44
C ARG A 397 10.51 -11.65 15.15
N TYR A 398 9.38 -11.36 14.50
CA TYR A 398 8.35 -12.37 14.21
C TYR A 398 8.78 -13.33 13.10
N LEU A 399 9.78 -12.95 12.31
CA LEU A 399 10.36 -13.74 11.23
C LEU A 399 11.84 -13.97 11.49
N HIS A 400 12.32 -15.14 11.09
CA HIS A 400 13.72 -15.52 11.24
C HIS A 400 14.29 -16.00 9.91
N SER A 401 15.50 -15.57 9.59
CA SER A 401 16.20 -15.91 8.33
C SER A 401 16.32 -17.43 8.13
N ALA A 402 16.56 -18.19 9.19
CA ALA A 402 16.70 -19.65 9.15
C ALA A 402 15.39 -20.42 8.83
N SER A 403 14.22 -19.78 9.01
CA SER A 403 12.92 -20.45 8.88
C SER A 403 12.00 -19.85 7.80
N ILE A 404 12.37 -18.68 7.25
CA ILE A 404 11.52 -17.91 6.36
C ILE A 404 11.15 -18.67 5.09
N GLY A 405 12.07 -19.44 4.50
CA GLY A 405 11.79 -20.24 3.31
C GLY A 405 10.63 -21.23 3.52
N ARG A 406 10.64 -21.98 4.64
CA ARG A 406 9.56 -22.93 4.97
C ARG A 406 8.23 -22.23 5.24
N LEU A 407 8.27 -21.13 5.99
CA LEU A 407 7.07 -20.34 6.29
C LEU A 407 6.45 -19.76 5.02
N LEU A 408 7.28 -19.21 4.13
CA LEU A 408 6.82 -18.59 2.89
C LEU A 408 6.29 -19.64 1.91
N ILE A 409 6.87 -20.84 1.86
CA ILE A 409 6.29 -21.98 1.13
C ILE A 409 4.90 -22.32 1.67
N ALA A 410 4.73 -22.43 2.99
CA ALA A 410 3.41 -22.70 3.56
C ALA A 410 2.40 -21.55 3.30
N ALA A 411 2.87 -20.30 3.18
CA ALA A 411 2.02 -19.15 2.91
C ALA A 411 1.66 -19.00 1.41
N LEU A 412 2.61 -19.29 0.51
CA LEU A 412 2.42 -19.15 -0.93
C LEU A 412 1.42 -20.18 -1.48
N LEU A 413 1.36 -21.37 -0.86
CA LEU A 413 0.41 -22.40 -1.29
C LEU A 413 -1.04 -21.95 -1.11
N ASP A 414 -1.33 -21.03 -0.17
CA ASP A 414 -2.66 -20.45 0.01
C ASP A 414 -2.83 -19.14 -0.79
N ALA A 415 -1.78 -18.68 -1.51
CA ALA A 415 -1.81 -17.42 -2.23
C ALA A 415 -2.28 -17.60 -3.69
N PRO A 416 -3.04 -16.64 -4.24
CA PRO A 416 -3.58 -16.72 -5.61
C PRO A 416 -2.51 -16.89 -6.70
N MET A 417 -1.33 -16.30 -6.48
CA MET A 417 -0.21 -16.36 -7.42
C MET A 417 0.24 -17.79 -7.72
N PHE A 418 0.11 -18.73 -6.77
CA PHE A 418 0.53 -20.11 -6.98
C PHE A 418 -0.26 -20.79 -8.10
N ILE A 419 -1.58 -20.62 -8.13
CA ILE A 419 -2.44 -21.21 -9.16
C ILE A 419 -2.16 -20.60 -10.54
N THR A 420 -1.90 -19.29 -10.58
CA THR A 420 -1.52 -18.60 -11.82
C THR A 420 -0.19 -19.11 -12.35
N ARG A 421 0.85 -19.15 -11.51
CA ARG A 421 2.19 -19.65 -11.88
C ARG A 421 2.16 -21.15 -12.24
N TRP A 422 1.37 -21.96 -11.53
CA TRP A 422 1.15 -23.37 -11.86
C TRP A 422 0.63 -23.55 -13.29
N ARG A 423 -0.38 -22.75 -13.69
CA ARG A 423 -0.92 -22.79 -15.06
C ARG A 423 0.13 -22.43 -16.10
N TRP A 424 0.98 -21.45 -15.80
CA TRP A 424 2.06 -21.03 -16.70
C TRP A 424 3.09 -22.16 -16.88
N VAL A 425 3.59 -22.71 -15.78
CA VAL A 425 4.53 -23.84 -15.76
C VAL A 425 3.94 -25.06 -16.47
N ALA A 426 2.68 -25.39 -16.22
CA ALA A 426 2.01 -26.51 -16.88
C ALA A 426 1.82 -26.29 -18.39
N GLY A 427 1.61 -25.05 -18.82
CA GLY A 427 1.52 -24.66 -20.23
C GLY A 427 2.87 -24.66 -20.95
N VAL A 428 3.91 -24.08 -20.34
CA VAL A 428 5.27 -24.02 -20.88
C VAL A 428 5.89 -25.42 -20.99
N SER A 429 5.73 -26.26 -19.95
CA SER A 429 6.23 -27.64 -19.95
C SER A 429 5.51 -28.59 -20.92
N LEU A 430 4.51 -28.11 -21.66
CA LEU A 430 3.64 -28.89 -22.55
C LEU A 430 2.79 -29.96 -21.83
N ALA A 431 2.73 -29.94 -20.50
CA ALA A 431 1.84 -30.79 -19.72
C ALA A 431 0.37 -30.49 -20.05
N LEU A 432 0.06 -29.21 -20.29
CA LEU A 432 -1.21 -28.74 -20.82
C LEU A 432 -1.00 -28.13 -22.20
N PRO A 433 -1.49 -28.77 -23.29
CA PRO A 433 -1.34 -28.22 -24.63
C PRO A 433 -2.23 -26.97 -24.79
N ARG A 434 -1.68 -25.92 -25.39
CA ARG A 434 -2.38 -24.66 -25.72
C ARG A 434 -3.38 -24.85 -26.87
N PHE A 435 -3.18 -25.85 -27.71
CA PHE A 435 -4.04 -26.18 -28.84
C PHE A 435 -4.50 -27.65 -28.80
N ARG A 436 -5.77 -27.89 -29.13
CA ARG A 436 -6.34 -29.24 -29.27
C ARG A 436 -7.23 -29.30 -30.51
N GLY A 437 -6.99 -30.28 -31.38
CA GLY A 437 -7.77 -30.45 -32.61
C GLY A 437 -7.65 -29.26 -33.58
N GLY A 438 -6.50 -28.58 -33.61
CA GLY A 438 -6.26 -27.41 -34.47
C GLY A 438 -6.86 -26.09 -33.96
N LYS A 439 -7.50 -26.08 -32.78
CA LYS A 439 -8.06 -24.87 -32.16
C LYS A 439 -7.37 -24.56 -30.83
N LYS A 440 -7.28 -23.27 -30.48
CA LYS A 440 -6.78 -22.83 -29.17
C LYS A 440 -7.72 -23.35 -28.08
N VAL A 441 -7.16 -23.85 -26.98
CA VAL A 441 -7.95 -24.31 -25.84
C VAL A 441 -8.57 -23.08 -25.15
N PRO A 442 -9.90 -23.02 -24.96
CA PRO A 442 -10.53 -21.93 -24.23
C PRO A 442 -9.98 -21.80 -22.80
N PRO A 443 -9.81 -20.58 -22.28
CA PRO A 443 -9.22 -20.36 -20.96
C PRO A 443 -9.90 -21.11 -19.82
N GLN A 444 -11.24 -21.18 -19.80
CA GLN A 444 -11.97 -21.91 -18.75
C GLN A 444 -11.60 -23.40 -18.74
N LEU A 445 -11.49 -24.01 -19.93
CA LEU A 445 -11.09 -25.42 -20.05
C LEU A 445 -9.62 -25.63 -19.69
N ALA A 446 -8.76 -24.63 -19.96
CA ALA A 446 -7.37 -24.66 -19.55
C ALA A 446 -7.24 -24.59 -18.02
N ARG A 447 -8.05 -23.74 -17.34
CA ARG A 447 -8.11 -23.66 -15.87
C ARG A 447 -8.54 -24.99 -15.25
N MET A 448 -9.68 -25.53 -15.69
CA MET A 448 -10.17 -26.83 -15.22
C MET A 448 -9.15 -27.95 -15.45
N ALA A 449 -8.45 -27.95 -16.60
CA ALA A 449 -7.42 -28.94 -16.89
C ALA A 449 -6.17 -28.77 -16.01
N ALA A 450 -5.82 -27.54 -15.65
CA ALA A 450 -4.72 -27.25 -14.74
C ALA A 450 -5.04 -27.65 -13.29
N GLU A 451 -6.27 -27.44 -12.84
CA GLU A 451 -6.78 -27.93 -11.55
C GLU A 451 -6.82 -29.46 -11.51
N ASP A 452 -7.34 -30.11 -12.56
CA ASP A 452 -7.34 -31.58 -12.70
C ASP A 452 -5.90 -32.14 -12.64
N LEU A 453 -4.94 -31.45 -13.26
CA LEU A 453 -3.52 -31.84 -13.26
C LEU A 453 -2.89 -31.60 -11.88
N LEU A 454 -3.20 -30.48 -11.23
CA LEU A 454 -2.72 -30.18 -9.88
C LEU A 454 -3.24 -31.23 -8.89
N ALA A 455 -4.53 -31.56 -8.93
CA ALA A 455 -5.13 -32.58 -8.08
C ALA A 455 -4.52 -33.98 -8.30
N ALA A 456 -3.99 -34.26 -9.50
CA ALA A 456 -3.34 -35.54 -9.80
C ALA A 456 -1.89 -35.60 -9.28
N ILE A 457 -1.16 -34.47 -9.25
CA ILE A 457 0.25 -34.41 -8.89
C ILE A 457 0.43 -34.01 -7.42
N PHE A 458 -0.39 -33.09 -6.93
CA PHE A 458 -0.37 -32.53 -5.58
C PHE A 458 -1.79 -32.52 -4.98
N PRO A 459 -2.33 -33.69 -4.58
CA PRO A 459 -3.71 -33.81 -4.07
C PRO A 459 -4.00 -32.93 -2.85
N ASP A 460 -3.04 -32.84 -1.91
CA ASP A 460 -3.15 -32.03 -0.68
C ASP A 460 -3.41 -30.54 -0.94
N GLN A 461 -2.99 -30.02 -2.09
CA GLN A 461 -3.20 -28.62 -2.46
C GLN A 461 -4.67 -28.31 -2.80
N VAL A 462 -5.44 -29.31 -3.24
CA VAL A 462 -6.86 -29.18 -3.60
C VAL A 462 -7.76 -29.81 -2.53
N ALA A 463 -7.16 -30.43 -1.50
CA ALA A 463 -7.90 -31.07 -0.42
C ALA A 463 -8.66 -30.05 0.45
N CYS A 464 -9.83 -30.46 0.94
CA CYS A 464 -10.56 -29.68 1.94
C CYS A 464 -9.71 -29.55 3.21
N ALA A 465 -9.63 -28.34 3.77
CA ALA A 465 -8.88 -28.07 5.00
C ALA A 465 -9.30 -28.99 6.16
N GLU A 466 -10.58 -29.36 6.25
CA GLU A 466 -11.10 -30.27 7.28
C GLU A 466 -10.56 -31.71 7.18
N ASN A 467 -10.10 -32.12 5.99
CA ASN A 467 -9.58 -33.47 5.73
C ASN A 467 -8.04 -33.53 5.75
N LEU A 468 -7.37 -32.38 5.88
CA LEU A 468 -5.92 -32.29 5.97
C LEU A 468 -5.49 -32.48 7.42
N VAL A 469 -4.68 -33.50 7.68
CA VAL A 469 -4.08 -33.73 9.00
C VAL A 469 -2.65 -33.19 8.98
N GLY A 470 -2.46 -31.97 9.49
CA GLY A 470 -1.13 -31.33 9.58
C GLY A 470 -0.81 -30.39 8.40
N GLU A 471 0.48 -30.15 8.16
CA GLU A 471 0.95 -29.35 7.02
C GLU A 471 0.87 -30.16 5.72
N ARG A 472 0.62 -29.49 4.58
CA ARG A 472 0.55 -30.14 3.26
C ARG A 472 1.88 -30.81 2.90
N GLU A 473 1.84 -32.07 2.47
CA GLU A 473 3.04 -32.78 2.00
C GLU A 473 3.34 -32.39 0.55
N ILE A 474 4.42 -31.63 0.32
CA ILE A 474 4.78 -31.15 -1.01
C ILE A 474 5.42 -32.30 -1.81
N PRO A 475 4.84 -32.70 -2.96
CA PRO A 475 5.38 -33.78 -3.78
C PRO A 475 6.73 -33.41 -4.40
N ASP A 476 7.65 -34.38 -4.47
CA ASP A 476 8.88 -34.24 -5.24
C ASP A 476 8.61 -34.39 -6.75
N HIS A 477 8.06 -33.35 -7.36
CA HIS A 477 7.70 -33.31 -8.77
C HIS A 477 8.31 -32.09 -9.48
N PRO A 478 8.94 -32.25 -10.67
CA PRO A 478 9.63 -31.15 -11.36
C PRO A 478 8.79 -29.89 -11.55
N LEU A 479 7.53 -30.02 -11.97
CA LEU A 479 6.65 -28.86 -12.18
C LEU A 479 6.22 -28.17 -10.88
N ILE A 480 6.11 -28.91 -9.78
CA ILE A 480 5.77 -28.31 -8.47
C ILE A 480 6.97 -27.52 -7.96
N ARG A 481 8.18 -28.11 -8.05
CA ARG A 481 9.43 -27.42 -7.71
C ARG A 481 9.64 -26.17 -8.55
N GLN A 482 9.39 -26.23 -9.86
CA GLN A 482 9.47 -25.05 -10.73
C GLN A 482 8.45 -23.98 -10.32
N THR A 483 7.19 -24.36 -10.08
CA THR A 483 6.14 -23.40 -9.69
C THR A 483 6.48 -22.71 -8.38
N ILE A 484 6.96 -23.46 -7.38
CA ILE A 484 7.40 -22.90 -6.10
C ILE A 484 8.61 -21.97 -6.32
N ALA A 485 9.59 -22.38 -7.12
CA ALA A 485 10.76 -21.55 -7.44
C ALA A 485 10.37 -20.22 -8.11
N ASP A 486 9.47 -20.25 -9.11
CA ASP A 486 8.98 -19.05 -9.80
C ASP A 486 8.25 -18.11 -8.82
N CYS A 487 7.42 -18.66 -7.93
CA CYS A 487 6.74 -17.86 -6.91
C CYS A 487 7.75 -17.20 -5.95
N LEU A 488 8.76 -17.95 -5.47
CA LEU A 488 9.72 -17.48 -4.47
C LEU A 488 10.77 -16.53 -5.03
N ALA A 489 11.16 -16.70 -6.30
CA ALA A 489 12.29 -15.99 -6.90
C ALA A 489 11.89 -14.99 -7.99
N GLU A 490 10.79 -15.18 -8.73
CA GLU A 490 10.35 -14.21 -9.75
C GLU A 490 9.25 -13.29 -9.21
N ALA A 491 8.15 -13.88 -8.76
CA ALA A 491 7.01 -13.12 -8.21
C ALA A 491 7.36 -12.44 -6.88
N MET A 492 8.31 -13.01 -6.15
CA MET A 492 8.87 -12.54 -4.89
C MET A 492 10.40 -12.51 -4.94
N ASP A 493 11.03 -12.02 -3.86
CA ASP A 493 12.47 -12.14 -3.65
C ASP A 493 12.79 -12.76 -2.28
N LEU A 494 12.72 -14.09 -2.19
CA LEU A 494 13.08 -14.82 -0.98
C LEU A 494 14.54 -14.56 -0.58
N GLY A 495 15.47 -14.55 -1.54
CA GLY A 495 16.89 -14.36 -1.24
C GLY A 495 17.19 -12.97 -0.68
N GLY A 496 16.53 -11.93 -1.20
CA GLY A 496 16.58 -10.58 -0.64
C GLY A 496 15.98 -10.49 0.76
N LEU A 497 14.84 -11.15 0.98
CA LEU A 497 14.21 -11.20 2.31
C LEU A 497 15.11 -11.92 3.33
N GLU A 498 15.72 -13.05 2.98
CA GLU A 498 16.68 -13.74 3.84
C GLU A 498 17.84 -12.85 4.25
N ARG A 499 18.43 -12.11 3.29
CA ARG A 499 19.49 -11.14 3.57
C ARG A 499 18.99 -10.00 4.46
N LEU A 500 17.80 -9.47 4.23
CA LEU A 500 17.23 -8.42 5.08
C LEU A 500 17.02 -8.92 6.51
N LEU A 501 16.44 -10.10 6.69
CA LEU A 501 16.21 -10.67 8.02
C LEU A 501 17.53 -10.92 8.76
N GLN A 502 18.57 -11.41 8.07
CA GLN A 502 19.91 -11.54 8.67
C GLN A 502 20.44 -10.19 9.16
N ARG A 503 20.28 -9.12 8.37
CA ARG A 503 20.71 -7.77 8.75
C ARG A 503 19.89 -7.18 9.90
N LEU A 504 18.61 -7.53 10.01
CA LEU A 504 17.76 -7.17 11.16
C LEU A 504 18.20 -7.94 12.41
N GLU A 505 18.54 -9.22 12.28
CA GLU A 505 19.04 -10.08 13.36
C GLU A 505 20.40 -9.60 13.89
N THR A 506 21.29 -9.08 13.03
CA THR A 506 22.58 -8.50 13.42
C THR A 506 22.50 -7.05 13.89
N GLY A 507 21.35 -6.39 13.73
CA GLY A 507 21.17 -4.97 14.08
C GLY A 507 21.79 -3.98 13.10
N GLU A 508 22.19 -4.42 11.89
CA GLU A 508 22.70 -3.55 10.83
C GLU A 508 21.62 -2.63 10.25
N VAL A 509 20.36 -3.08 10.25
CA VAL A 509 19.22 -2.29 9.83
C VAL A 509 18.53 -1.73 11.06
N ARG A 510 18.45 -0.40 11.16
CA ARG A 510 17.74 0.28 12.22
C ARG A 510 16.23 0.15 12.00
N VAL A 511 15.48 -0.15 13.05
CA VAL A 511 14.01 -0.13 13.01
C VAL A 511 13.49 0.94 13.96
N VAL A 512 12.59 1.79 13.47
CA VAL A 512 11.93 2.84 14.26
C VAL A 512 10.44 2.52 14.33
N ALA A 513 9.91 2.35 15.54
CA ALA A 513 8.48 2.19 15.77
C ALA A 513 7.80 3.53 16.02
N ARG A 514 6.62 3.74 15.43
CA ARG A 514 5.79 4.94 15.58
C ARG A 514 4.32 4.59 15.72
N ASP A 515 3.74 4.94 16.87
CA ASP A 515 2.29 4.99 17.03
C ASP A 515 1.81 6.41 16.70
N LEU A 516 0.91 6.54 15.73
CA LEU A 516 0.38 7.80 15.22
C LEU A 516 -1.14 7.87 15.37
N THR A 517 -1.68 9.08 15.38
CA THR A 517 -3.13 9.31 15.47
C THR A 517 -3.83 9.22 14.11
N GLU A 518 -3.11 9.55 13.05
CA GLU A 518 -3.53 9.47 11.65
C GLU A 518 -2.36 8.94 10.80
N PRO A 519 -2.61 8.40 9.58
CA PRO A 519 -1.54 7.91 8.73
C PRO A 519 -0.54 9.01 8.37
N SER A 520 0.75 8.65 8.35
CA SER A 520 1.81 9.52 7.82
C SER A 520 1.62 9.77 6.31
N PRO A 521 2.20 10.86 5.76
CA PRO A 521 2.13 11.12 4.32
C PRO A 521 2.63 9.95 3.46
N LEU A 522 3.67 9.23 3.92
CA LEU A 522 4.26 8.08 3.24
C LEU A 522 3.39 6.81 3.27
N ALA A 523 2.48 6.71 4.24
CA ALA A 523 1.55 5.58 4.36
C ALA A 523 0.33 5.71 3.43
N LEU A 524 0.07 6.90 2.87
CA LEU A 524 -1.15 7.15 2.09
C LEU A 524 -1.22 6.31 0.81
N GLU A 525 -0.09 6.10 0.13
CA GLU A 525 -0.06 5.33 -1.12
C GLU A 525 -0.54 3.89 -0.91
N VAL A 526 -0.07 3.22 0.14
CA VAL A 526 -0.41 1.82 0.43
C VAL A 526 -1.86 1.65 0.91
N LEU A 527 -2.45 2.69 1.52
CA LEU A 527 -3.86 2.68 1.90
C LEU A 527 -4.79 2.72 0.68
N SER A 528 -4.38 3.43 -0.37
CA SER A 528 -5.03 3.49 -1.68
C SER A 528 -4.44 2.51 -2.70
N ALA A 529 -3.80 1.44 -2.23
CA ALA A 529 -3.09 0.50 -3.08
C ALA A 529 -3.98 -0.04 -4.21
N ARG A 530 -3.40 -0.20 -5.41
CA ARG A 530 -4.10 -0.77 -6.56
C ARG A 530 -4.38 -2.27 -6.33
N PRO A 531 -5.38 -2.87 -6.99
CA PRO A 531 -5.79 -4.25 -6.72
C PRO A 531 -4.67 -5.31 -6.77
N TYR A 532 -3.70 -5.15 -7.68
CA TYR A 532 -2.57 -6.08 -7.83
C TYR A 532 -1.55 -6.06 -6.69
N ALA A 533 -1.63 -5.07 -5.79
CA ALA A 533 -0.75 -4.95 -4.63
C ALA A 533 -1.27 -5.76 -3.42
N TYR A 534 -2.54 -6.18 -3.43
CA TYR A 534 -3.10 -7.01 -2.36
C TYR A 534 -2.51 -8.41 -2.35
N LEU A 535 -2.37 -8.97 -1.16
CA LEU A 535 -1.79 -10.30 -0.95
C LEU A 535 -2.85 -11.38 -0.69
N ASP A 536 -4.12 -10.98 -0.55
CA ASP A 536 -5.28 -11.79 -0.21
C ASP A 536 -6.46 -11.47 -1.14
N ASP A 537 -7.43 -12.39 -1.19
CA ASP A 537 -8.57 -12.35 -2.12
C ASP A 537 -9.78 -11.52 -1.63
N ALA A 538 -9.65 -10.73 -0.55
CA ALA A 538 -10.80 -9.97 -0.07
C ALA A 538 -11.28 -8.93 -1.11
N PRO A 539 -12.61 -8.80 -1.34
CA PRO A 539 -13.16 -7.78 -2.23
C PRO A 539 -12.75 -6.36 -1.84
N LEU A 540 -12.68 -5.44 -2.80
CA LEU A 540 -12.23 -4.06 -2.57
C LEU A 540 -13.13 -3.31 -1.60
N GLU A 541 -14.44 -3.58 -1.65
CA GLU A 541 -15.48 -2.93 -0.83
C GLU A 541 -15.38 -3.33 0.65
N GLU A 542 -14.82 -4.50 0.94
CA GLU A 542 -14.68 -5.05 2.29
C GLU A 542 -13.32 -4.68 2.93
N ARG A 543 -12.49 -3.89 2.25
CA ARG A 543 -11.15 -3.53 2.71
C ARG A 543 -11.19 -2.48 3.82
N ARG A 544 -10.57 -2.80 4.96
CA ARG A 544 -10.45 -1.88 6.10
C ARG A 544 -9.59 -0.64 5.80
N THR A 545 -8.69 -0.72 4.81
CA THR A 545 -7.87 0.43 4.40
C THR A 545 -8.70 1.56 3.79
N GLN A 546 -9.85 1.25 3.16
CA GLN A 546 -10.80 2.26 2.62
C GLN A 546 -11.50 3.06 3.73
N ALA A 547 -11.60 2.48 4.94
CA ALA A 547 -12.17 3.16 6.10
C ALA A 547 -11.21 4.21 6.71
N VAL A 548 -10.00 4.37 6.15
CA VAL A 548 -9.05 5.38 6.59
C VAL A 548 -9.24 6.66 5.77
N MET A 549 -9.88 7.67 6.35
CA MET A 549 -9.97 8.99 5.72
C MET A 549 -8.74 9.84 6.04
N SER A 550 -8.06 10.36 5.02
CA SER A 550 -6.86 11.20 5.15
C SER A 550 -7.15 12.69 4.93
N ARG A 551 -6.35 13.55 5.57
CA ARG A 551 -6.26 14.98 5.22
C ARG A 551 -5.55 15.09 3.87
N ARG A 552 -6.21 15.73 2.90
CA ARG A 552 -5.64 15.92 1.54
C ARG A 552 -4.46 16.91 1.50
N TRP A 553 -4.25 17.71 2.56
CA TRP A 553 -3.18 18.69 2.64
C TRP A 553 -2.63 18.75 4.08
N LEU A 554 -1.33 18.55 4.24
CA LEU A 554 -0.61 18.64 5.51
C LEU A 554 0.65 19.47 5.27
N ALA A 555 0.66 20.71 5.78
CA ALA A 555 1.90 21.47 5.86
C ALA A 555 2.88 20.72 6.80
N PRO A 556 4.21 20.81 6.58
CA PRO A 556 5.19 20.13 7.42
C PRO A 556 5.05 20.41 8.92
N GLU A 557 4.63 21.63 9.32
CA GLU A 557 4.40 21.95 10.74
C GLU A 557 3.21 21.19 11.33
N ALA A 558 2.15 20.96 10.54
CA ALA A 558 0.99 20.17 10.97
C ALA A 558 1.31 18.66 11.02
N ALA A 559 2.29 18.20 10.24
CA ALA A 559 2.67 16.79 10.20
C ALA A 559 3.39 16.31 11.48
N SER A 560 4.10 17.21 12.19
CA SER A 560 4.70 16.87 13.48
C SER A 560 3.68 16.60 14.60
N ASP A 561 2.44 17.07 14.46
CA ASP A 561 1.39 16.87 15.45
C ASP A 561 0.61 15.57 15.26
N ILE A 562 0.85 14.83 14.16
CA ILE A 562 0.19 13.56 13.83
C ILE A 562 0.37 12.50 14.92
N GLY A 563 1.47 12.55 15.67
CA GLY A 563 1.74 11.61 16.77
C GLY A 563 1.20 12.03 18.14
N ARG A 564 0.64 13.24 18.28
CA ARG A 564 0.27 13.81 19.60
C ARG A 564 -1.23 13.69 19.84
N LEU A 565 -1.59 13.07 20.96
CA LEU A 565 -2.97 13.14 21.44
C LEU A 565 -3.25 14.50 22.05
N ASP A 566 -4.47 14.97 21.88
CA ASP A 566 -4.91 16.23 22.45
C ASP A 566 -5.12 16.09 23.97
N PRO A 567 -4.46 16.91 24.80
CA PRO A 567 -4.67 16.92 26.25
C PRO A 567 -6.14 17.11 26.66
N GLU A 568 -6.90 17.90 25.92
CA GLU A 568 -8.33 18.10 26.21
C GLU A 568 -9.14 16.83 25.91
N ALA A 569 -8.81 16.12 24.82
CA ALA A 569 -9.41 14.83 24.50
C ALA A 569 -9.09 13.77 25.56
N ILE A 570 -7.84 13.72 26.05
CA ILE A 570 -7.44 12.85 27.16
C ILE A 570 -8.27 13.17 28.42
N ALA A 571 -8.28 14.44 28.85
CA ALA A 571 -8.99 14.87 30.05
C ALA A 571 -10.50 14.57 29.96
N ARG A 572 -11.10 14.83 28.80
CA ARG A 572 -12.51 14.51 28.54
C ARG A 572 -12.80 13.02 28.65
N VAL A 573 -11.99 12.16 28.02
CA VAL A 573 -12.22 10.71 28.10
C VAL A 573 -12.00 10.19 29.52
N ARG A 574 -11.01 10.72 30.27
CA ARG A 574 -10.83 10.39 31.69
C ARG A 574 -12.07 10.74 32.50
N SER A 575 -12.62 11.95 32.32
CA SER A 575 -13.85 12.37 33.01
C SER A 575 -15.08 11.53 32.61
N GLU A 576 -15.22 11.18 31.34
CA GLU A 576 -16.34 10.35 30.85
C GLU A 576 -16.19 8.85 31.20
N ALA A 577 -14.96 8.38 31.46
CA ALA A 577 -14.68 7.01 31.87
C ALA A 577 -14.66 6.86 33.40
N TRP A 578 -14.41 7.92 34.14
CA TRP A 578 -14.50 7.89 35.59
C TRP A 578 -15.96 7.71 36.03
N PRO A 579 -16.23 6.86 37.05
CA PRO A 579 -17.59 6.69 37.55
C PRO A 579 -18.14 8.00 38.13
N ASP A 580 -19.39 8.32 37.79
CA ASP A 580 -20.17 9.42 38.36
C ASP A 580 -21.46 8.85 39.01
N PRO A 581 -21.33 8.17 40.16
CA PRO A 581 -22.45 7.48 40.80
C PRO A 581 -23.45 8.47 41.40
N ALA A 582 -24.74 8.27 41.12
CA ALA A 582 -25.82 9.10 41.66
C ALA A 582 -26.37 8.60 43.00
N ASN A 583 -26.01 7.38 43.42
CA ASN A 583 -26.51 6.74 44.64
C ASN A 583 -25.50 5.72 45.21
N PRO A 584 -25.71 5.21 46.44
CA PRO A 584 -24.80 4.23 47.07
C PRO A 584 -24.62 2.93 46.28
N ASP A 585 -25.63 2.45 45.56
CA ASP A 585 -25.53 1.21 44.78
C ASP A 585 -24.64 1.40 43.55
N GLU A 586 -24.77 2.51 42.84
CA GLU A 586 -23.88 2.86 41.72
C GLU A 586 -22.44 3.08 42.20
N LEU A 587 -22.23 3.64 43.39
CA LEU A 587 -20.88 3.76 43.99
C LEU A 587 -20.29 2.38 44.32
N HIS A 588 -21.11 1.46 44.81
CA HIS A 588 -20.69 0.08 45.04
C HIS A 588 -20.32 -0.62 43.74
N ASP A 589 -21.12 -0.47 42.69
CA ASP A 589 -20.81 -1.01 41.36
C ASP A 589 -19.51 -0.42 40.80
N ALA A 590 -19.24 0.88 41.03
CA ALA A 590 -17.99 1.53 40.67
C ALA A 590 -16.77 0.91 41.37
N LEU A 591 -16.88 0.56 42.66
CA LEU A 591 -15.82 -0.14 43.39
C LEU A 591 -15.61 -1.57 42.89
N VAL A 592 -16.70 -2.28 42.59
CA VAL A 592 -16.61 -3.62 41.98
C VAL A 592 -15.97 -3.54 40.60
N TRP A 593 -16.24 -2.49 39.83
CA TRP A 593 -15.69 -2.25 38.50
C TRP A 593 -14.20 -1.89 38.53
N LEU A 594 -13.83 -0.80 39.21
CA LEU A 594 -12.45 -0.29 39.26
C LEU A 594 -11.52 -1.15 40.14
N GLY A 595 -12.10 -2.03 40.96
CA GLY A 595 -11.38 -2.87 41.92
C GLY A 595 -11.21 -2.17 43.28
N PHE A 596 -10.77 -0.90 43.26
CA PHE A 596 -10.65 -0.07 44.45
C PHE A 596 -10.63 1.43 44.13
N LEU A 597 -10.83 2.24 45.18
CA LEU A 597 -10.64 3.69 45.16
C LEU A 597 -9.69 4.10 46.29
N ASP A 598 -8.72 4.97 45.99
CA ASP A 598 -7.86 5.58 47.01
C ASP A 598 -8.57 6.74 47.74
N ALA A 599 -8.09 7.10 48.93
CA ALA A 599 -8.63 8.20 49.71
C ALA A 599 -8.67 9.55 48.97
N ASP A 600 -7.69 9.82 48.11
CA ASP A 600 -7.62 11.06 47.31
C ASP A 600 -8.59 11.05 46.11
N GLU A 601 -9.07 9.88 45.71
CA GLU A 601 -10.01 9.69 44.60
C GLU A 601 -11.48 9.81 45.04
N ILE A 602 -11.73 9.86 46.34
CA ILE A 602 -13.08 9.91 46.90
C ILE A 602 -13.58 11.35 46.99
N GLU A 603 -14.63 11.64 46.22
CA GLU A 603 -15.28 12.94 46.30
C GLU A 603 -15.91 13.18 47.69
N PRO A 604 -15.89 14.42 48.20
CA PRO A 604 -16.50 14.75 49.49
C PRO A 604 -17.97 14.34 49.60
N ALA A 605 -18.71 14.34 48.48
CA ALA A 605 -20.10 13.95 48.41
C ALA A 605 -20.32 12.44 48.68
N TRP A 606 -19.35 11.58 48.34
CA TRP A 606 -19.49 10.13 48.45
C TRP A 606 -19.24 9.59 49.86
N ARG A 607 -18.63 10.38 50.76
CA ARG A 607 -18.22 9.92 52.10
C ARG A 607 -19.39 9.34 52.92
N GLY A 608 -20.56 9.99 52.86
CA GLY A 608 -21.76 9.49 53.54
C GLY A 608 -22.28 8.16 52.98
N TRP A 609 -22.05 7.89 51.69
CA TRP A 609 -22.41 6.62 51.06
C TRP A 609 -21.43 5.51 51.42
N PHE A 610 -20.13 5.80 51.51
CA PHE A 610 -19.14 4.85 52.03
C PHE A 610 -19.45 4.43 53.46
N ASP A 611 -19.84 5.37 54.32
CA ASP A 611 -20.25 5.06 55.69
C ASP A 611 -21.48 4.13 55.68
N GLN A 612 -22.49 4.41 54.86
CA GLN A 612 -23.67 3.55 54.71
C GLN A 612 -23.29 2.13 54.23
N LEU A 613 -22.52 2.02 53.15
CA LEU A 613 -22.10 0.74 52.58
C LEU A 613 -21.22 -0.06 53.55
N ALA A 614 -20.40 0.61 54.37
CA ALA A 614 -19.60 -0.03 55.40
C ALA A 614 -20.49 -0.61 56.52
N HIS A 615 -21.55 0.10 56.92
CA HIS A 615 -22.54 -0.42 57.87
C HIS A 615 -23.31 -1.63 57.32
N GLU A 616 -23.52 -1.67 55.99
CA GLU A 616 -24.13 -2.80 55.28
C GLU A 616 -23.15 -3.97 55.05
N ASN A 617 -21.88 -3.86 55.46
CA ASN A 617 -20.79 -4.81 55.23
C ASN A 617 -20.47 -5.05 53.74
N ARG A 618 -20.76 -4.07 52.87
CA ARG A 618 -20.52 -4.14 51.43
C ARG A 618 -19.14 -3.64 51.04
N VAL A 619 -18.56 -2.73 51.81
CA VAL A 619 -17.24 -2.14 51.55
C VAL A 619 -16.38 -2.12 52.81
N ALA A 620 -15.05 -2.11 52.63
CA ALA A 620 -14.10 -1.92 53.73
C ALA A 620 -12.88 -1.12 53.27
N LYS A 621 -12.25 -0.44 54.24
CA LYS A 621 -10.92 0.14 54.09
C LYS A 621 -9.87 -0.93 54.27
N ILE A 622 -8.85 -0.86 53.43
CA ILE A 622 -7.68 -1.70 53.44
C ILE A 622 -6.44 -0.80 53.60
N SER A 623 -5.64 -1.08 54.63
CA SER A 623 -4.34 -0.43 54.83
C SER A 623 -3.27 -1.20 54.08
N LEU A 624 -2.67 -0.55 53.08
CA LEU A 624 -1.54 -1.05 52.30
C LEU A 624 -0.23 -0.49 52.88
N SER A 625 0.78 -1.35 53.01
CA SER A 625 2.13 -0.94 53.40
C SER A 625 2.90 -0.47 52.17
N ALA A 626 3.24 0.82 52.07
CA ALA A 626 4.04 1.32 50.96
C ALA A 626 5.54 0.95 51.14
N PRO A 627 6.30 0.75 50.05
CA PRO A 627 7.73 0.41 50.09
C PRO A 627 8.60 1.39 50.87
N GLU A 628 8.23 2.67 50.89
CA GLU A 628 8.96 3.76 51.56
C GLU A 628 8.46 4.07 52.99
N GLY A 629 7.58 3.25 53.57
CA GLY A 629 7.10 3.40 54.95
C GLY A 629 5.90 4.34 55.13
N GLY A 630 5.18 4.67 54.06
CA GLY A 630 3.84 5.28 54.13
C GLY A 630 2.73 4.23 54.26
N GLU A 631 1.64 4.55 54.95
CA GLU A 631 0.41 3.76 54.94
C GLU A 631 -0.54 4.31 53.85
N GLY A 632 -0.76 3.55 52.78
CA GLY A 632 -1.80 3.84 51.80
C GLY A 632 -3.15 3.27 52.27
N VAL A 633 -4.27 3.97 52.04
CA VAL A 633 -5.60 3.51 52.46
C VAL A 633 -6.52 3.46 51.25
N VAL A 634 -6.90 2.26 50.85
CA VAL A 634 -7.81 2.03 49.72
C VAL A 634 -9.14 1.45 50.19
N TRP A 635 -10.21 1.76 49.48
CA TRP A 635 -11.53 1.18 49.70
C TRP A 635 -11.82 0.10 48.67
N ILE A 636 -12.39 -1.01 49.12
CA ILE A 636 -12.75 -2.14 48.28
C ILE A 636 -14.18 -2.60 48.54
N ALA A 637 -14.79 -3.25 47.55
CA ALA A 637 -16.04 -3.98 47.71
C ALA A 637 -15.79 -5.40 48.26
N ALA A 638 -16.77 -5.97 48.96
CA ALA A 638 -16.68 -7.31 49.55
C ALA A 638 -16.43 -8.41 48.51
N GLU A 639 -16.95 -8.26 47.30
CA GLU A 639 -16.75 -9.14 46.16
C GLU A 639 -15.29 -9.20 45.69
N ARG A 640 -14.53 -8.12 45.89
CA ARG A 640 -13.12 -8.00 45.48
C ARG A 640 -12.14 -8.44 46.57
N LEU A 641 -12.62 -8.68 47.79
CA LEU A 641 -11.79 -9.10 48.92
C LEU A 641 -10.89 -10.33 48.63
N PRO A 642 -11.33 -11.41 47.94
CA PRO A 642 -10.47 -12.56 47.66
C PRO A 642 -9.25 -12.20 46.80
N GLN A 643 -9.41 -11.27 45.85
CA GLN A 643 -8.31 -10.77 45.01
C GLN A 643 -7.29 -10.00 45.86
N PHE A 644 -7.76 -9.14 46.75
CA PHE A 644 -6.90 -8.41 47.69
C PHE A 644 -6.16 -9.34 48.65
N GLN A 645 -6.80 -10.41 49.15
CA GLN A 645 -6.16 -11.38 50.03
C GLN A 645 -5.07 -12.21 49.32
N ALA A 646 -5.25 -12.50 48.02
CA ALA A 646 -4.24 -13.18 47.23
C ALA A 646 -2.98 -12.31 47.02
N ILE A 647 -3.15 -10.98 46.93
CA ILE A 647 -2.03 -10.04 46.79
C ILE A 647 -1.46 -9.65 48.16
N TRP A 648 -2.26 -9.50 49.20
CA TRP A 648 -1.81 -9.17 50.56
C TRP A 648 -2.47 -10.13 51.58
N PRO A 649 -1.80 -11.25 51.91
CA PRO A 649 -2.37 -12.24 52.83
C PRO A 649 -2.69 -11.70 54.23
N ASP A 650 -1.88 -10.75 54.74
CA ASP A 650 -1.97 -10.23 56.12
C ASP A 650 -2.69 -8.87 56.22
N VAL A 651 -3.55 -8.55 55.25
CA VAL A 651 -4.11 -7.21 55.12
C VAL A 651 -5.17 -6.90 56.19
N LYS A 652 -5.06 -5.71 56.81
CA LYS A 652 -6.04 -5.24 57.80
C LYS A 652 -7.23 -4.60 57.09
N ARG A 653 -8.44 -5.00 57.49
CA ARG A 653 -9.73 -4.53 56.96
C ARG A 653 -10.54 -3.83 58.05
N ASP A 654 -11.09 -2.67 57.74
CA ASP A 654 -11.94 -1.89 58.64
C ASP A 654 -13.14 -1.30 57.87
N PRO A 655 -14.40 -1.72 58.14
CA PRO A 655 -14.81 -2.77 59.09
C PRO A 655 -14.47 -4.20 58.61
N PRO A 656 -14.56 -5.22 59.49
CA PRO A 656 -14.33 -6.61 59.10
C PRO A 656 -15.47 -7.16 58.22
N ILE A 657 -15.25 -7.17 56.90
CA ILE A 657 -16.18 -7.73 55.90
C ILE A 657 -15.80 -9.16 55.48
N THR A 658 -16.77 -9.92 54.94
CA THR A 658 -16.54 -11.26 54.35
C THR A 658 -17.02 -11.27 52.90
N ALA A 659 -16.26 -11.92 52.01
CA ALA A 659 -16.64 -12.04 50.61
C ALA A 659 -17.92 -12.91 50.47
N PRO A 660 -18.85 -12.56 49.57
CA PRO A 660 -20.02 -13.41 49.30
C PRO A 660 -19.59 -14.77 48.74
N ALA A 661 -20.35 -15.83 49.06
CA ALA A 661 -19.97 -17.22 48.75
C ALA A 661 -19.50 -17.47 47.30
N PRO A 662 -20.17 -16.96 46.24
CA PRO A 662 -19.71 -17.18 44.86
C PRO A 662 -18.32 -16.60 44.54
N TYR A 663 -17.91 -15.55 45.26
CA TYR A 663 -16.60 -14.92 45.08
C TYR A 663 -15.55 -15.53 46.01
N ALA A 664 -15.96 -15.95 47.21
CA ALA A 664 -15.09 -16.61 48.18
C ALA A 664 -14.63 -18.00 47.73
N ASP A 665 -15.48 -18.74 47.00
CA ASP A 665 -15.19 -20.10 46.52
C ASP A 665 -14.18 -20.13 45.35
N ARG A 666 -13.91 -18.97 44.72
CA ARG A 666 -12.92 -18.85 43.65
C ARG A 666 -11.53 -18.64 44.24
N GLU A 667 -10.64 -19.60 44.04
CA GLU A 667 -9.21 -19.42 44.35
C GLU A 667 -8.55 -18.48 43.33
N TRP A 668 -7.71 -17.58 43.84
CA TRP A 668 -6.95 -16.63 43.04
C TRP A 668 -5.46 -16.82 43.32
N SER A 669 -4.67 -16.94 42.26
CA SER A 669 -3.24 -16.71 42.39
C SER A 669 -2.96 -15.21 42.55
N ARG A 670 -1.81 -14.88 43.16
CA ARG A 670 -1.34 -13.48 43.28
C ARG A 670 -1.27 -12.79 41.91
N GLU A 671 -0.78 -13.50 40.90
CA GLU A 671 -0.61 -12.99 39.53
C GLU A 671 -1.96 -12.69 38.85
N GLU A 672 -2.90 -13.64 38.87
CA GLU A 672 -4.24 -13.46 38.29
C GLU A 672 -5.02 -12.34 39.00
N ALA A 673 -4.92 -12.26 40.33
CA ALA A 673 -5.54 -11.19 41.09
C ALA A 673 -5.00 -9.81 40.69
N LEU A 674 -3.68 -9.70 40.50
CA LEU A 674 -3.05 -8.45 40.08
C LEU A 674 -3.47 -8.06 38.65
N ILE A 675 -3.52 -9.02 37.72
CA ILE A 675 -3.99 -8.79 36.34
C ILE A 675 -5.42 -8.23 36.35
N GLU A 676 -6.35 -8.86 37.06
CA GLU A 676 -7.74 -8.40 37.11
C GLU A 676 -7.92 -7.08 37.86
N MET A 677 -7.09 -6.80 38.86
CA MET A 677 -7.04 -5.50 39.54
C MET A 677 -6.64 -4.39 38.58
N LEU A 678 -5.52 -4.57 37.87
CA LEU A 678 -5.02 -3.59 36.91
C LEU A 678 -5.98 -3.43 35.73
N ARG A 679 -6.66 -4.51 35.32
CA ARG A 679 -7.72 -4.44 34.30
C ARG A 679 -8.80 -3.45 34.71
N GLY A 680 -9.38 -3.61 35.90
CA GLY A 680 -10.41 -2.71 36.42
C GLY A 680 -9.94 -1.27 36.49
N ARG A 681 -8.73 -1.04 37.00
CA ARG A 681 -8.15 0.31 37.12
C ARG A 681 -7.94 1.00 35.77
N LEU A 682 -7.47 0.28 34.76
CA LEU A 682 -7.23 0.84 33.42
C LEU A 682 -8.52 1.25 32.70
N GLU A 683 -9.69 0.69 33.07
CA GLU A 683 -10.98 1.06 32.49
C GLU A 683 -11.46 2.47 32.91
N GLY A 684 -10.93 3.04 33.99
CA GLY A 684 -11.28 4.38 34.48
C GLY A 684 -10.17 5.44 34.33
N LEU A 685 -8.90 5.04 34.26
CA LEU A 685 -7.78 5.99 34.41
C LEU A 685 -7.34 6.73 33.14
N GLY A 686 -7.60 6.19 31.94
CA GLY A 686 -6.95 6.65 30.70
C GLY A 686 -5.43 6.34 30.68
N PRO A 687 -4.61 7.12 29.94
CA PRO A 687 -3.16 6.95 29.94
C PRO A 687 -2.55 7.11 31.34
N VAL A 688 -1.82 6.11 31.81
CA VAL A 688 -1.20 6.06 33.15
C VAL A 688 0.20 5.46 33.09
N ARG A 689 1.11 5.94 33.95
CA ARG A 689 2.48 5.41 34.05
C ARG A 689 2.51 4.15 34.92
N GLU A 690 3.40 3.22 34.57
CA GLU A 690 3.64 2.00 35.36
C GLU A 690 4.01 2.32 36.82
N THR A 691 4.88 3.32 37.03
CA THR A 691 5.32 3.73 38.37
C THR A 691 4.16 4.25 39.22
N ALA A 692 3.21 4.98 38.62
CA ALA A 692 2.04 5.48 39.34
C ALA A 692 1.13 4.35 39.81
N LEU A 693 0.98 3.27 39.02
CA LEU A 693 0.21 2.08 39.43
C LEU A 693 0.93 1.29 40.53
N GLY A 694 2.27 1.18 40.46
CA GLY A 694 3.08 0.51 41.48
C GLY A 694 3.10 1.25 42.81
N GLU A 695 3.28 2.58 42.79
CA GLU A 695 3.27 3.45 43.98
C GLU A 695 1.91 3.39 44.70
N LEU A 696 0.80 3.45 43.96
CA LEU A 696 -0.56 3.39 44.49
C LEU A 696 -0.84 2.08 45.23
N LEU A 697 -0.32 0.96 44.73
CA LEU A 697 -0.55 -0.37 45.28
C LEU A 697 0.53 -0.81 46.27
N GLY A 698 1.68 -0.14 46.31
CA GLY A 698 2.85 -0.60 47.07
C GLY A 698 3.40 -1.94 46.56
N ILE A 699 3.32 -2.18 45.24
CA ILE A 699 3.80 -3.40 44.58
C ILE A 699 5.08 -3.09 43.82
N GLU A 700 6.02 -4.03 43.81
CA GLU A 700 7.27 -3.93 43.06
C GLU A 700 7.01 -3.70 41.56
N PRO A 701 7.74 -2.78 40.91
CA PRO A 701 7.53 -2.45 39.49
C PRO A 701 7.58 -3.68 38.56
N SER A 702 8.42 -4.68 38.87
CA SER A 702 8.54 -5.90 38.06
C SER A 702 7.24 -6.72 38.02
N GLU A 703 6.47 -6.76 39.11
CA GLU A 703 5.18 -7.48 39.15
C GLU A 703 4.10 -6.72 38.35
N ILE A 704 4.08 -5.38 38.45
CA ILE A 704 3.19 -4.53 37.66
C ILE A 704 3.50 -4.68 36.16
N SER A 705 4.78 -4.64 35.78
CA SER A 705 5.20 -4.83 34.39
C SER A 705 4.75 -6.18 33.83
N ALA A 706 4.89 -7.26 34.60
CA ALA A 706 4.45 -8.59 34.18
C ALA A 706 2.93 -8.65 33.97
N ALA A 707 2.14 -8.10 34.89
CA ALA A 707 0.68 -8.08 34.79
C ALA A 707 0.19 -7.20 33.61
N LEU A 708 0.81 -6.04 33.39
CA LEU A 708 0.50 -5.18 32.24
C LEU A 708 0.87 -5.85 30.91
N ALA A 709 1.99 -6.57 30.84
CA ALA A 709 2.37 -7.36 29.68
C ALA A 709 1.40 -8.51 29.38
N ALA A 710 0.82 -9.13 30.42
CA ALA A 710 -0.25 -10.11 30.25
C ALA A 710 -1.50 -9.46 29.64
N LEU A 711 -1.95 -8.30 30.16
CA LEU A 711 -3.07 -7.54 29.61
C LEU A 711 -2.83 -7.05 28.18
N GLU A 712 -1.59 -6.72 27.82
CA GLU A 712 -1.20 -6.42 26.44
C GLU A 712 -1.36 -7.65 25.55
N THR A 713 -0.87 -8.81 26.01
CA THR A 713 -0.94 -10.07 25.25
C THR A 713 -2.39 -10.49 24.98
N GLU A 714 -3.31 -10.20 25.90
CA GLU A 714 -4.74 -10.42 25.75
C GLU A 714 -5.45 -9.43 24.80
N GLY A 715 -4.78 -8.34 24.40
CA GLY A 715 -5.39 -7.30 23.57
C GLY A 715 -6.16 -6.22 24.33
N PHE A 716 -6.08 -6.20 25.67
CA PHE A 716 -6.84 -5.28 26.51
C PHE A 716 -6.17 -3.89 26.63
N ALA A 717 -4.88 -3.88 26.93
CA ALA A 717 -4.10 -2.66 27.12
C ALA A 717 -3.08 -2.43 25.99
N MET A 718 -2.68 -1.17 25.81
CA MET A 718 -1.60 -0.78 24.90
C MET A 718 -0.55 0.05 25.64
N ARG A 719 0.72 -0.23 25.35
CA ARG A 719 1.86 0.57 25.79
C ARG A 719 2.24 1.60 24.73
N GLY A 720 2.55 2.83 25.14
CA GLY A 720 2.96 3.89 24.23
C GLY A 720 3.34 5.19 24.95
N ARG A 721 3.53 6.27 24.19
CA ARG A 721 3.66 7.63 24.74
C ARG A 721 2.46 8.42 24.25
N PHE A 722 1.47 8.61 25.11
CA PHE A 722 0.16 9.12 24.72
C PHE A 722 0.00 10.59 25.10
N THR A 723 0.46 10.97 26.29
CA THR A 723 0.42 12.35 26.77
C THR A 723 1.55 13.18 26.13
N PRO A 724 1.26 14.42 25.65
CA PRO A 724 2.31 15.35 25.24
C PRO A 724 3.28 15.57 26.40
N ASP A 725 4.58 15.44 26.15
CA ASP A 725 5.68 15.55 27.14
C ASP A 725 5.93 14.33 28.05
N ALA A 726 5.32 13.18 27.77
CA ALA A 726 5.67 11.94 28.46
C ALA A 726 7.09 11.46 28.09
N GLU A 727 8.03 11.56 29.04
CA GLU A 727 9.39 11.03 28.88
C GLU A 727 9.44 9.49 29.00
N ALA A 728 8.54 8.92 29.81
CA ALA A 728 8.40 7.49 30.07
C ALA A 728 7.19 6.89 29.35
N GLY A 729 7.19 5.57 29.18
CA GLY A 729 6.06 4.84 28.60
C GLY A 729 4.83 4.86 29.51
N GLU A 730 3.66 4.98 28.90
CA GLU A 730 2.35 4.95 29.51
C GLU A 730 1.57 3.73 29.01
N TRP A 731 0.59 3.33 29.80
CA TRP A 731 -0.35 2.25 29.54
C TRP A 731 -1.76 2.84 29.47
N CYS A 732 -2.56 2.41 28.50
CA CYS A 732 -3.94 2.82 28.38
C CYS A 732 -4.81 1.64 27.94
N GLU A 733 -6.03 1.56 28.46
CA GLU A 733 -7.04 0.65 27.92
C GLU A 733 -7.37 1.03 26.47
N ARG A 734 -7.50 0.01 25.62
CA ARG A 734 -7.57 0.17 24.17
C ARG A 734 -8.80 0.94 23.69
N ARG A 735 -9.99 0.73 24.27
CA ARG A 735 -11.23 1.43 23.89
C ARG A 735 -11.19 2.90 24.30
N LEU A 736 -10.65 3.22 25.47
CA LEU A 736 -10.40 4.59 25.92
C LEU A 736 -9.41 5.27 24.99
N LEU A 737 -8.30 4.61 24.65
CA LEU A 737 -7.33 5.15 23.69
C LEU A 737 -7.99 5.43 22.34
N ALA A 738 -8.75 4.49 21.79
CA ALA A 738 -9.49 4.69 20.54
C ALA A 738 -10.54 5.81 20.63
N ARG A 739 -11.15 6.06 21.81
CA ARG A 739 -12.02 7.24 22.04
C ARG A 739 -11.21 8.54 22.03
N ILE A 740 -10.07 8.58 22.72
CA ILE A 740 -9.18 9.76 22.76
C ILE A 740 -8.72 10.13 21.35
N HIS A 741 -8.28 9.14 20.57
CA HIS A 741 -7.93 9.32 19.16
C HIS A 741 -9.10 9.89 18.35
N ARG A 742 -10.30 9.32 18.46
CA ARG A 742 -11.48 9.81 17.74
C ARG A 742 -11.84 11.26 18.11
N TYR A 743 -11.73 11.64 19.38
CA TYR A 743 -11.97 13.02 19.81
C TYR A 743 -10.89 13.97 19.32
N THR A 744 -9.62 13.56 19.37
CA THR A 744 -8.48 14.31 18.83
C THR A 744 -8.69 14.57 17.33
N VAL A 745 -8.94 13.52 16.54
CA VAL A 745 -9.19 13.62 15.10
C VAL A 745 -10.46 14.44 14.81
N GLY A 746 -11.53 14.24 15.59
CA GLY A 746 -12.77 15.00 15.46
C GLY A 746 -12.59 16.50 15.65
N ARG A 747 -11.84 16.91 16.67
CA ARG A 747 -11.50 18.32 16.92
C ARG A 747 -10.67 18.89 15.77
N LEU A 748 -9.60 18.20 15.41
CA LEU A 748 -8.74 18.63 14.31
C LEU A 748 -9.52 18.73 12.97
N ARG A 749 -10.53 17.89 12.74
CA ARG A 749 -11.41 17.98 11.56
C ARG A 749 -12.37 19.16 11.62
N ALA A 750 -12.87 19.50 12.81
CA ALA A 750 -13.74 20.66 13.01
C ALA A 750 -13.03 21.97 12.64
N GLU A 751 -11.70 22.04 12.77
CA GLU A 751 -10.89 23.18 12.36
C GLU A 751 -10.88 23.40 10.82
N ILE A 752 -11.11 22.34 10.03
CA ILE A 752 -11.07 22.36 8.55
C ILE A 752 -12.40 21.87 7.98
N GLN A 753 -13.52 22.20 8.64
CA GLN A 753 -14.82 21.71 8.23
C GLN A 753 -15.22 22.33 6.87
N PRO A 754 -15.55 21.51 5.85
CA PRO A 754 -16.03 22.03 4.57
C PRO A 754 -17.35 22.77 4.79
N VAL A 755 -17.39 24.03 4.34
CA VAL A 755 -18.59 24.85 4.39
C VAL A 755 -19.54 24.50 3.24
N ALA A 756 -20.83 24.74 3.42
CA ALA A 756 -21.79 24.52 2.33
C ALA A 756 -21.45 25.40 1.11
N ALA A 757 -21.78 24.94 -0.09
CA ALA A 757 -21.49 25.68 -1.33
C ALA A 757 -22.02 27.12 -1.30
N ARG A 758 -23.17 27.35 -0.64
CA ARG A 758 -23.74 28.70 -0.42
C ARG A 758 -22.83 29.62 0.40
N ASP A 759 -22.17 29.06 1.42
CA ASP A 759 -21.31 29.81 2.34
C ASP A 759 -19.96 30.08 1.68
N PHE A 760 -19.45 29.11 0.91
CA PHE A 760 -18.31 29.32 0.02
C PHE A 760 -18.60 30.40 -1.03
N LEU A 761 -19.77 30.38 -1.69
CA LEU A 761 -20.14 31.41 -2.65
C LEU A 761 -20.27 32.79 -1.99
N ARG A 762 -20.86 32.88 -0.79
CA ARG A 762 -20.92 34.15 -0.03
C ARG A 762 -19.51 34.66 0.29
N PHE A 763 -18.64 33.79 0.79
CA PHE A 763 -17.24 34.10 1.02
C PHE A 763 -16.56 34.55 -0.28
N LEU A 764 -16.72 33.80 -1.38
CA LEU A 764 -16.07 34.08 -2.66
C LEU A 764 -16.51 35.44 -3.20
N LEU A 765 -17.80 35.77 -3.15
CA LEU A 765 -18.32 37.08 -3.59
C LEU A 765 -17.81 38.22 -2.70
N ASN A 766 -17.77 38.02 -1.38
CA ASN A 766 -17.21 39.01 -0.43
C ASN A 766 -15.70 39.17 -0.61
N TRP A 767 -14.97 38.07 -0.76
CA TRP A 767 -13.52 38.03 -0.96
C TRP A 767 -13.17 38.71 -2.28
N GLN A 768 -13.92 38.43 -3.35
CA GLN A 768 -13.82 39.08 -4.65
C GLN A 768 -14.31 40.54 -4.66
N ARG A 769 -14.81 41.06 -3.52
CA ARG A 769 -15.26 42.45 -3.35
C ARG A 769 -16.46 42.84 -4.22
N VAL A 770 -17.26 41.87 -4.69
CA VAL A 770 -18.38 42.12 -5.61
C VAL A 770 -19.73 42.33 -4.92
N THR A 771 -19.78 42.21 -3.59
CA THR A 771 -20.96 42.55 -2.79
C THR A 771 -20.92 44.00 -2.35
N PRO A 772 -22.08 44.70 -2.23
CA PRO A 772 -22.12 46.12 -1.87
C PRO A 772 -21.36 46.45 -0.59
N GLU A 773 -21.34 45.54 0.40
CA GLU A 773 -20.69 45.76 1.70
C GLU A 773 -19.16 45.61 1.67
N THR A 774 -18.63 45.01 0.60
CA THR A 774 -17.19 44.71 0.48
C THR A 774 -16.49 45.49 -0.61
N ARG A 775 -17.23 46.26 -1.42
CA ARG A 775 -16.65 47.16 -2.43
C ARG A 775 -15.69 48.14 -1.77
N MET A 776 -14.64 48.45 -2.50
CA MET A 776 -13.63 49.41 -2.05
C MET A 776 -13.93 50.79 -2.63
N GLU A 777 -13.42 51.84 -1.99
CA GLU A 777 -13.62 53.22 -2.40
C GLU A 777 -12.29 53.94 -2.65
N GLY A 778 -12.28 54.81 -3.66
CA GLY A 778 -11.15 55.69 -3.98
C GLY A 778 -10.05 55.08 -4.85
N PRO A 779 -9.13 55.92 -5.37
CA PRO A 779 -8.11 55.53 -6.34
C PRO A 779 -7.03 54.59 -5.77
N ASP A 780 -6.71 54.69 -4.47
CA ASP A 780 -5.68 53.85 -3.84
C ASP A 780 -6.12 52.38 -3.72
N ALA A 781 -7.43 52.13 -3.66
CA ALA A 781 -7.98 50.78 -3.62
C ALA A 781 -7.73 49.97 -4.91
N LEU A 782 -7.55 50.65 -6.04
CA LEU A 782 -7.33 50.02 -7.33
C LEU A 782 -6.07 49.14 -7.33
N GLU A 783 -4.99 49.56 -6.66
CA GLU A 783 -3.75 48.76 -6.62
C GLU A 783 -3.96 47.42 -5.88
N ILE A 784 -4.72 47.42 -4.78
CA ILE A 784 -5.04 46.22 -4.00
C ILE A 784 -5.89 45.27 -4.85
N LEU A 785 -6.87 45.82 -5.58
CA LEU A 785 -7.75 45.05 -6.43
C LEU A 785 -7.02 44.41 -7.61
N LEU A 786 -6.15 45.18 -8.28
CA LEU A 786 -5.35 44.68 -9.39
C LEU A 786 -4.45 43.54 -8.91
N ARG A 787 -3.82 43.67 -7.73
CA ARG A 787 -3.00 42.61 -7.14
C ARG A 787 -3.80 41.33 -6.86
N GLN A 788 -5.04 41.45 -6.39
CA GLN A 788 -5.91 40.30 -6.15
C GLN A 788 -6.31 39.59 -7.44
N LEU A 789 -6.44 40.33 -8.54
CA LEU A 789 -6.83 39.82 -9.85
C LEU A 789 -5.64 39.55 -10.79
N GLU A 790 -4.40 39.61 -10.27
CA GLU A 790 -3.20 39.29 -11.05
C GLU A 790 -3.30 37.87 -11.61
N GLY A 791 -3.00 37.72 -12.90
CA GLY A 791 -3.10 36.43 -13.61
C GLY A 791 -4.48 36.13 -14.21
N PHE A 792 -5.53 36.88 -13.82
CA PHE A 792 -6.85 36.72 -14.40
C PHE A 792 -6.91 37.38 -15.79
N GLU A 793 -7.23 36.60 -16.82
CA GLU A 793 -7.45 37.12 -18.18
C GLU A 793 -8.94 37.37 -18.42
N ALA A 794 -9.26 38.60 -18.81
CA ALA A 794 -10.61 39.00 -19.20
C ALA A 794 -10.59 39.91 -20.43
N PRO A 795 -11.70 40.02 -21.20
CA PRO A 795 -11.79 40.95 -22.31
C PRO A 795 -11.41 42.38 -21.89
N ALA A 796 -10.59 43.06 -22.68
CA ALA A 796 -10.11 44.41 -22.39
C ALA A 796 -11.23 45.39 -22.06
N GLY A 797 -12.36 45.31 -22.77
CA GLY A 797 -13.53 46.14 -22.48
C GLY A 797 -14.18 45.84 -21.13
N ALA A 798 -14.19 44.57 -20.71
CA ALA A 798 -14.87 44.13 -19.48
C ALA A 798 -14.19 44.62 -18.20
N TRP A 799 -12.88 44.91 -18.25
CA TRP A 799 -12.14 45.42 -17.10
C TRP A 799 -12.76 46.73 -16.57
N GLU A 800 -12.96 47.70 -17.46
CA GLU A 800 -13.48 49.02 -17.07
C GLU A 800 -15.01 49.11 -17.06
N THR A 801 -15.73 48.19 -17.73
CA THR A 801 -17.20 48.23 -17.75
C THR A 801 -17.87 47.33 -16.71
N GLU A 802 -17.23 46.22 -16.32
CA GLU A 802 -17.87 45.19 -15.50
C GLU A 802 -17.02 44.82 -14.27
N ILE A 803 -15.72 44.55 -14.45
CA ILE A 803 -14.88 43.95 -13.40
C ILE A 803 -14.50 44.95 -12.32
N LEU A 804 -13.92 46.10 -12.70
CA LEU A 804 -13.53 47.15 -11.76
C LEU A 804 -14.76 47.85 -11.17
N PRO A 805 -15.79 48.26 -11.94
CA PRO A 805 -16.99 48.89 -11.37
C PRO A 805 -17.81 47.98 -10.45
N ALA A 806 -17.75 46.65 -10.62
CA ALA A 806 -18.41 45.74 -9.68
C ALA A 806 -17.74 45.69 -8.30
N ARG A 807 -16.47 46.14 -8.20
CA ARG A 807 -15.61 46.01 -7.01
C ARG A 807 -15.18 47.34 -6.39
N LEU A 808 -15.25 48.43 -7.16
CA LEU A 808 -14.92 49.78 -6.75
C LEU A 808 -16.15 50.68 -6.88
N ASP A 809 -16.55 51.32 -5.80
CA ASP A 809 -17.63 52.29 -5.84
C ASP A 809 -17.16 53.59 -6.50
N SER A 810 -18.00 54.08 -7.41
CA SER A 810 -17.73 55.28 -8.23
C SER A 810 -16.39 55.23 -9.00
N TYR A 811 -16.02 54.06 -9.52
CA TYR A 811 -14.81 53.90 -10.36
C TYR A 811 -14.81 54.88 -11.54
N GLU A 812 -13.71 55.64 -11.67
CA GLU A 812 -13.42 56.48 -12.83
C GLU A 812 -12.25 55.91 -13.66
N PRO A 813 -12.36 55.82 -15.00
CA PRO A 813 -11.29 55.31 -15.87
C PRO A 813 -9.93 56.01 -15.70
N SER A 814 -9.95 57.29 -15.33
CA SER A 814 -8.76 58.11 -15.04
C SER A 814 -7.85 57.47 -13.98
N TRP A 815 -8.40 56.69 -13.04
CA TRP A 815 -7.62 56.05 -11.99
C TRP A 815 -6.71 54.96 -12.54
N LEU A 816 -7.19 54.15 -13.49
CA LEU A 816 -6.37 53.14 -14.15
C LEU A 816 -5.35 53.79 -15.09
N ASP A 817 -5.76 54.82 -15.81
CA ASP A 817 -4.85 55.61 -16.66
C ASP A 817 -3.70 56.19 -15.84
N ASP A 818 -3.97 56.80 -14.68
CA ASP A 818 -2.95 57.35 -13.79
C ASP A 818 -2.00 56.27 -13.25
N GLN A 819 -2.50 55.08 -12.92
CA GLN A 819 -1.68 53.94 -12.47
C GLN A 819 -0.78 53.41 -13.59
N CYS A 820 -1.28 53.36 -14.83
CA CYS A 820 -0.50 52.96 -16.01
C CYS A 820 0.53 54.03 -16.41
N LEU A 821 0.15 55.31 -16.41
CA LEU A 821 1.03 56.45 -16.72
C LEU A 821 2.15 56.61 -15.69
N ALA A 822 1.85 56.40 -14.41
CA ALA A 822 2.84 56.36 -13.35
C ALA A 822 3.72 55.10 -13.36
N GLY A 823 3.45 54.15 -14.26
CA GLY A 823 4.21 52.92 -14.43
C GLY A 823 4.01 51.90 -13.31
N ARG A 824 2.96 52.03 -12.49
CA ARG A 824 2.65 51.10 -11.38
C ARG A 824 1.90 49.87 -11.86
N ALA A 825 1.00 50.02 -12.83
CA ALA A 825 0.26 48.93 -13.46
C ALA A 825 0.64 48.77 -14.93
N ALA A 826 0.55 47.55 -15.44
CA ALA A 826 0.69 47.22 -16.86
C ALA A 826 -0.38 46.19 -17.26
N TRP A 827 -0.77 46.20 -18.52
CA TRP A 827 -1.56 45.12 -19.10
C TRP A 827 -0.68 44.25 -19.99
N VAL A 828 -0.89 42.93 -19.91
CA VAL A 828 -0.21 41.95 -20.75
C VAL A 828 -1.20 40.88 -21.22
N ARG A 829 -0.71 39.99 -22.09
CA ARG A 829 -1.45 38.81 -22.54
C ARG A 829 -0.63 37.58 -22.14
N LEU A 830 -1.21 36.72 -21.31
CA LEU A 830 -0.50 35.53 -20.81
C LEU A 830 -0.53 34.41 -21.84
N ARG A 831 -1.60 34.32 -22.63
CA ARG A 831 -1.71 33.30 -23.69
C ARG A 831 -0.96 33.72 -24.97
N PRO A 832 -0.05 32.86 -25.49
CA PRO A 832 0.55 33.09 -26.80
C PRO A 832 -0.51 33.00 -27.91
N ARG A 833 -0.32 33.78 -28.99
CA ARG A 833 -1.21 33.72 -30.17
C ARG A 833 -1.07 32.37 -30.86
N ASN A 834 -2.19 31.68 -31.07
CA ASN A 834 -2.27 30.65 -32.10
C ASN A 834 -2.22 31.36 -33.48
N GLY A 835 -1.06 31.36 -34.13
CA GLY A 835 -0.91 31.77 -35.54
C GLY A 835 -0.22 33.13 -35.77
N GLY A 836 0.78 33.10 -36.65
CA GLY A 836 1.75 34.16 -36.95
C GLY A 836 1.29 35.30 -37.87
N GLU A 837 0.11 35.87 -37.66
CA GLU A 837 -0.29 37.09 -38.41
C GLU A 837 0.00 38.39 -37.63
N ARG A 838 0.18 39.50 -38.35
CA ARG A 838 0.65 40.80 -37.85
C ARG A 838 -0.28 41.48 -36.83
N SER A 839 0.21 42.55 -36.20
CA SER A 839 -0.40 43.32 -35.10
C SER A 839 -1.82 43.81 -35.44
N ALA A 840 -2.83 43.16 -34.85
CA ALA A 840 -4.15 43.76 -34.71
C ALA A 840 -4.20 44.50 -33.37
N THR A 841 -4.58 45.77 -33.40
CA THR A 841 -4.89 46.61 -32.24
C THR A 841 -5.84 45.85 -31.31
N PRO A 842 -5.68 45.91 -29.97
CA PRO A 842 -6.60 45.24 -29.06
C PRO A 842 -8.04 45.67 -29.35
N VAL A 843 -8.87 44.73 -29.80
CA VAL A 843 -10.33 44.92 -29.87
C VAL A 843 -10.89 44.69 -28.46
N ARG A 844 -12.06 45.26 -28.12
CA ARG A 844 -12.68 45.13 -26.79
C ARG A 844 -12.78 43.69 -26.26
N THR A 845 -12.83 42.70 -27.15
CA THR A 845 -12.90 41.26 -26.83
C THR A 845 -11.55 40.61 -26.56
N THR A 846 -10.44 41.34 -26.71
CA THR A 846 -9.09 40.80 -26.52
C THR A 846 -8.87 40.46 -25.06
N PRO A 847 -8.57 39.20 -24.70
CA PRO A 847 -8.25 38.85 -23.33
C PRO A 847 -6.92 39.49 -22.94
N ILE A 848 -6.94 40.27 -21.87
CA ILE A 848 -5.79 40.89 -21.23
C ILE A 848 -5.85 40.62 -19.73
N THR A 849 -4.69 40.61 -19.09
CA THR A 849 -4.58 40.69 -17.62
C THR A 849 -3.99 42.04 -17.24
N LEU A 850 -4.45 42.60 -16.12
CA LEU A 850 -3.84 43.77 -15.49
C LEU A 850 -3.02 43.31 -14.30
N LEU A 851 -1.79 43.78 -14.20
CA LEU A 851 -0.86 43.39 -13.13
C LEU A 851 0.02 44.56 -12.69
N ALA A 852 0.58 44.45 -11.48
CA ALA A 852 1.60 45.39 -11.05
C ALA A 852 2.83 45.23 -11.93
N ARG A 853 3.36 46.32 -12.49
CA ARG A 853 4.47 46.26 -13.45
C ARG A 853 5.72 45.57 -12.88
N ARG A 854 5.95 45.67 -11.56
CA ARG A 854 7.03 44.96 -10.85
C ARG A 854 6.89 43.44 -10.85
N HIS A 855 5.66 42.92 -11.01
CA HIS A 855 5.37 41.48 -11.07
C HIS A 855 5.31 40.97 -12.51
N ALA A 856 5.50 41.83 -13.52
CA ALA A 856 5.41 41.44 -14.93
C ALA A 856 6.42 40.36 -15.35
N ALA A 857 7.48 40.11 -14.57
CA ALA A 857 8.44 39.05 -14.83
C ALA A 857 8.07 37.69 -14.19
N LEU A 858 7.10 37.67 -13.26
CA LEU A 858 6.57 36.45 -12.64
C LEU A 858 5.55 35.73 -13.54
N TRP A 859 5.04 36.43 -14.55
CA TRP A 859 4.00 36.01 -15.48
C TRP A 859 4.56 36.03 -16.90
#